data_AF-A0A161XT89-F1
#
_entry.id   AF-A0A161XT89-F1
#
_cell.length_a   1.000
_cell.length_b   1.000
_cell.length_c   1.000
_cell.angle_alpha   90.00
_cell.angle_beta   90.00
_cell.angle_gamma   90.00
#
_symmetry.space_group_name_H-M   'P 1'
#
loop_
_entity.id
_entity.type
_entity.pdbx_description
1 polymer ?
#
loop_
_entity_poly.entity_id
_entity_poly.type
_entity_poly.pdbx_seq_one_letter_code
_entity_poly.pdbx_strand_id
1 'polypeptide(L)'
;MFSQPLSSSRPKPPIASVRVLALFSALTLVCGTAFAQDKGTTAFDAYVNGLDKLGVTLESDAVTYDEDSDTLTITDPIFTFSGTIRDLPPHEAEATETDGPKDIAPSKPRSLAFAISMSSGLLAITGLTHENGDFETGSWIHSDDTKLLMTGSVENEGRLKIEGRLAGISATGYSFTLPEIPAEDPDHPASRWLPFLQALFLTSYEEIRVDSTGLTFEGHANEDGKETLVFSGTSEMDGYRMADAEEGWIGEYSIDLVTQDLRTLDPATGGMLRQTTRQGKTVYRDIDVAAIVDLFDPDVPVTGEEQTLIGSGSMVDYESTQDLPDGLAIKTSVERGSIRDITVVKQENTLISMLDQLLNSKAPAPEELISGVFQFYRSFAVADARISGIAVGLPAGPSVGDIGFTINEMAMTDIGSEGIGEMLIVGLDAPELPQGSSVTLDWAAIGDIEFAEYSPMRAMIATLMADPEYGENNPLEVARAFLPRSFGYEVQGLDVNVPEIGRTQIGKAELTVSSTVPPVPTSLYVKNDGIRIPVSAIEDEDAKALLQALGLETLDWSDETRFYWDEATLELRLERLMLDIKGLGMAEASARFANVPKALFEDPQGQGQMAAIVAQFVDASVVFKDAGLTAKGLSHVAGQQGIPENVFREALVSQATMATAAIGNEVFTQMVSEAASAFLEDPKELRVSLKPENPVPMAQILGSLATPQVLPDLLNVNVEAN
;
A
#
# COMPACT_ATOMS: atom_id res chain seq x y z
N MET A 1 4.01 10.41 -25.95
CA MET A 1 3.91 11.89 -25.81
C MET A 1 4.18 12.22 -24.36
N PHE A 2 4.92 13.30 -24.06
CA PHE A 2 5.19 13.77 -22.69
C PHE A 2 4.98 15.29 -22.61
N SER A 3 4.85 15.82 -21.39
CA SER A 3 4.39 17.17 -21.00
C SER A 3 2.85 17.33 -21.06
N GLN A 4 2.17 17.91 -20.06
CA GLN A 4 2.58 18.48 -18.77
C GLN A 4 1.64 18.00 -17.65
N PRO A 5 2.10 17.85 -16.39
CA PRO A 5 1.18 17.71 -15.25
C PRO A 5 0.51 19.05 -14.95
N LEU A 6 -0.81 19.06 -14.80
CA LEU A 6 -1.54 20.23 -14.30
C LEU A 6 -1.28 20.37 -12.80
N SER A 7 -0.67 21.49 -12.40
CA SER A 7 -0.53 21.85 -10.99
C SER A 7 -1.90 22.18 -10.41
N SER A 8 -2.43 21.28 -9.58
CA SER A 8 -3.55 21.57 -8.67
C SER A 8 -3.09 21.32 -7.23
N SER A 9 -3.09 22.38 -6.44
CA SER A 9 -2.62 22.39 -5.06
C SER A 9 -3.59 21.65 -4.14
N ARG A 10 -3.36 20.33 -3.97
CA ARG A 10 -4.01 19.58 -2.89
C ARG A 10 -3.49 20.10 -1.54
N PRO A 11 -4.36 20.51 -0.59
CA PRO A 11 -3.93 20.84 0.76
C PRO A 11 -3.37 19.59 1.43
N LYS A 12 -2.16 19.68 1.99
CA LYS A 12 -1.59 18.63 2.84
C LYS A 12 -2.37 18.59 4.16
N PRO A 13 -2.80 17.42 4.68
CA PRO A 13 -3.37 17.35 6.01
C PRO A 13 -2.30 17.73 7.06
N PRO A 14 -2.65 18.50 8.10
CA PRO A 14 -1.69 18.90 9.11
C PRO A 14 -1.31 17.71 10.00
N ILE A 15 -0.02 17.38 10.06
CA ILE A 15 0.57 16.30 10.88
C ILE A 15 0.67 16.73 12.36
N ALA A 16 -0.37 17.42 12.86
CA ALA A 16 -0.42 18.04 14.18
C ALA A 16 -1.10 17.16 15.24
N SER A 17 -1.97 16.24 14.82
CA SER A 17 -2.80 15.41 15.71
C SER A 17 -1.99 14.53 16.68
N VAL A 18 -0.93 13.87 16.19
CA VAL A 18 -0.13 12.92 16.99
C VAL A 18 0.64 13.61 18.12
N ARG A 19 1.14 14.84 17.90
CA ARG A 19 1.93 15.58 18.90
C ARG A 19 1.09 16.16 20.05
N VAL A 20 -0.22 16.28 19.88
CA VAL A 20 -1.13 16.79 20.91
C VAL A 20 -1.46 15.71 21.94
N LEU A 21 -1.61 14.44 21.54
CA LEU A 21 -1.89 13.35 22.49
C LEU A 21 -0.74 13.12 23.48
N ALA A 22 0.50 13.00 22.99
CA ALA A 22 1.67 12.76 23.85
C ALA A 22 1.93 13.89 24.87
N LEU A 23 1.46 15.11 24.61
CA LEU A 23 1.56 16.24 25.54
C LEU A 23 0.55 16.18 26.69
N PHE A 24 -0.51 15.36 26.60
CA PHE A 24 -1.38 15.06 27.75
C PHE A 24 -0.75 14.00 28.68
N SER A 25 -0.02 13.05 28.12
CA SER A 25 0.73 12.03 28.88
C SER A 25 1.93 12.59 29.65
N ALA A 26 2.46 13.74 29.22
CA ALA A 26 3.74 14.30 29.68
C ALA A 26 3.67 15.20 30.93
N LEU A 27 2.51 15.29 31.58
CA LEU A 27 2.25 16.25 32.66
C LEU A 27 2.51 15.67 34.07
N THR A 28 3.44 14.71 34.17
CA THR A 28 3.59 13.62 35.17
C THR A 28 4.96 12.89 34.81
N LEU A 29 5.90 12.23 35.56
CA LEU A 29 6.12 11.44 36.82
C LEU A 29 7.61 11.11 37.50
N VAL A 30 8.78 11.86 37.59
CA VAL A 30 10.26 11.32 37.57
C VAL A 30 11.21 11.11 38.78
N CYS A 31 11.99 9.98 38.72
CA CYS A 31 13.16 9.47 39.54
C CYS A 31 14.53 10.20 39.34
N GLY A 32 15.70 9.86 39.94
CA GLY A 32 16.16 8.82 40.89
C GLY A 32 17.67 8.96 41.20
N THR A 33 18.35 8.32 42.17
CA THR A 33 18.05 7.42 43.32
C THR A 33 19.04 7.79 44.48
N ALA A 34 18.95 7.40 45.76
CA ALA A 34 18.14 6.44 46.52
C ALA A 34 17.91 6.95 47.99
N PHE A 35 17.02 6.30 48.77
CA PHE A 35 16.66 6.45 50.21
C PHE A 35 15.46 7.34 50.59
N ALA A 36 14.56 6.71 51.38
CA ALA A 36 13.32 7.24 51.99
C ALA A 36 12.17 7.46 51.02
N GLN A 37 11.15 6.59 51.12
CA GLN A 37 9.88 6.73 50.43
C GLN A 37 9.04 7.82 51.11
N ASP A 38 8.78 8.91 50.39
CA ASP A 38 7.84 9.95 50.78
C ASP A 38 6.39 9.48 50.51
N LYS A 39 5.45 10.02 51.29
CA LYS A 39 4.02 9.70 51.19
C LYS A 39 3.16 10.96 51.32
N GLY A 40 1.94 10.91 50.79
CA GLY A 40 0.94 11.96 50.95
C GLY A 40 1.44 13.31 50.45
N THR A 41 1.42 14.33 51.31
CA THR A 41 1.82 15.70 50.91
C THR A 41 3.27 15.80 50.44
N THR A 42 4.22 15.05 51.02
CA THR A 42 5.64 15.17 50.62
C THR A 42 5.89 14.55 49.25
N ALA A 43 5.18 13.47 48.91
CA ALA A 43 5.16 12.95 47.54
C ALA A 43 4.50 13.94 46.57
N PHE A 44 3.39 14.57 46.97
CA PHE A 44 2.75 15.60 46.14
C PHE A 44 3.62 16.84 45.93
N ASP A 45 4.34 17.31 46.96
CA ASP A 45 5.30 18.41 46.86
C ASP A 45 6.40 18.08 45.84
N ALA A 46 6.94 16.85 45.85
CA ALA A 46 7.95 16.42 44.89
C ALA A 46 7.41 16.40 43.44
N TYR A 47 6.17 15.93 43.26
CA TYR A 47 5.47 15.94 41.96
C TYR A 47 5.33 17.37 41.40
N VAL A 48 4.85 18.32 42.21
CA VAL A 48 4.70 19.73 41.80
C VAL A 48 6.06 20.39 41.50
N ASN A 49 7.08 20.14 42.33
CA ASN A 49 8.45 20.64 42.04
C ASN A 49 9.00 20.06 40.72
N GLY A 50 8.63 18.84 40.36
CA GLY A 50 8.98 18.24 39.08
C GLY A 50 8.24 18.87 37.89
N LEU A 51 6.96 19.21 38.05
CA LEU A 51 6.19 19.95 37.03
C LEU A 51 6.76 21.35 36.76
N ASP A 52 7.14 22.08 37.80
CA ASP A 52 7.77 23.39 37.65
C ASP A 52 9.09 23.31 36.84
N LYS A 53 9.87 22.23 36.96
CA LYS A 53 11.05 21.98 36.09
C LYS A 53 10.67 21.84 34.61
N LEU A 54 9.51 21.24 34.30
CA LEU A 54 9.00 21.08 32.94
C LEU A 54 8.31 22.36 32.41
N GLY A 55 8.19 23.41 33.23
CA GLY A 55 7.47 24.64 32.90
C GLY A 55 5.95 24.52 33.03
N VAL A 56 5.47 23.52 33.77
CA VAL A 56 4.05 23.32 34.10
C VAL A 56 3.80 23.82 35.52
N THR A 57 3.03 24.89 35.67
CA THR A 57 2.68 25.46 36.98
C THR A 57 1.33 24.92 37.48
N LEU A 58 1.23 24.60 38.77
CA LEU A 58 -0.03 24.29 39.44
C LEU A 58 -0.50 25.44 40.34
N GLU A 59 -1.73 25.92 40.14
CA GLU A 59 -2.48 26.72 41.11
C GLU A 59 -3.58 25.88 41.75
N SER A 60 -3.94 26.12 43.02
CA SER A 60 -5.04 25.41 43.72
C SER A 60 -5.50 26.17 44.97
N ASP A 61 -6.77 26.05 45.35
CA ASP A 61 -7.34 26.74 46.52
C ASP A 61 -6.95 26.06 47.86
N ALA A 62 -6.85 24.73 47.88
CA ALA A 62 -6.42 23.96 49.04
C ALA A 62 -5.86 22.58 48.66
N VAL A 63 -4.84 22.12 49.40
CA VAL A 63 -4.36 20.73 49.39
C VAL A 63 -4.57 20.16 50.80
N THR A 64 -5.16 18.98 50.88
CA THR A 64 -5.45 18.27 52.14
C THR A 64 -5.07 16.79 52.02
N TYR A 65 -4.74 16.14 53.13
CA TYR A 65 -4.35 14.73 53.17
C TYR A 65 -4.97 14.05 54.40
N ASP A 66 -5.51 12.86 54.19
CA ASP A 66 -6.12 12.01 55.22
C ASP A 66 -5.29 10.73 55.42
N GLU A 67 -4.71 10.59 56.61
CA GLU A 67 -3.89 9.44 56.99
C GLU A 67 -4.70 8.13 57.15
N ASP A 68 -6.00 8.20 57.47
CA ASP A 68 -6.84 7.00 57.66
C ASP A 68 -7.23 6.37 56.30
N SER A 69 -7.19 7.13 55.20
CA SER A 69 -7.52 6.67 53.84
C SER A 69 -6.37 6.79 52.83
N ASP A 70 -5.16 7.17 53.27
CA ASP A 70 -3.97 7.49 52.43
C ASP A 70 -4.36 8.37 51.22
N THR A 71 -5.30 9.31 51.39
CA THR A 71 -5.90 10.09 50.29
C THR A 71 -5.54 11.57 50.38
N LEU A 72 -4.94 12.08 49.32
CA LEU A 72 -4.64 13.49 49.11
C LEU A 72 -5.70 14.11 48.20
N THR A 73 -6.29 15.23 48.63
CA THR A 73 -7.38 15.92 47.93
C THR A 73 -6.99 17.38 47.68
N ILE A 74 -7.02 17.79 46.41
CA ILE A 74 -6.81 19.17 45.95
C ILE A 74 -8.14 19.77 45.51
N THR A 75 -8.43 20.98 45.99
CA THR A 75 -9.62 21.77 45.64
C THR A 75 -9.27 22.82 44.57
N ASP A 76 -10.11 22.91 43.55
CA ASP A 76 -9.96 23.78 42.37
C ASP A 76 -8.54 23.80 41.74
N PRO A 77 -7.87 22.64 41.50
CA PRO A 77 -6.58 22.62 40.81
C PRO A 77 -6.65 23.18 39.38
N ILE A 78 -5.66 23.97 39.00
CA ILE A 78 -5.42 24.51 37.66
C ILE A 78 -3.97 24.23 37.27
N PHE A 79 -3.76 23.26 36.38
CA PHE A 79 -2.47 23.02 35.74
C PHE A 79 -2.35 23.91 34.50
N THR A 80 -1.23 24.61 34.32
CA THR A 80 -0.97 25.48 33.16
C THR A 80 0.42 25.27 32.58
N PHE A 81 0.48 25.05 31.26
CA PHE A 81 1.69 25.02 30.45
C PHE A 81 1.61 26.09 29.36
N SER A 82 2.53 27.07 29.34
CA SER A 82 2.47 28.18 28.39
C SER A 82 3.84 28.71 27.98
N GLY A 83 3.92 29.33 26.81
CA GLY A 83 5.19 29.83 26.29
C GLY A 83 5.10 30.55 24.96
N THR A 84 6.27 30.75 24.33
CA THR A 84 6.37 31.31 22.98
C THR A 84 7.41 30.55 22.17
N ILE A 85 6.97 29.83 21.14
CA ILE A 85 7.85 29.25 20.14
C ILE A 85 8.27 30.38 19.20
N ARG A 86 9.57 30.65 19.11
CA ARG A 86 10.16 31.71 18.29
C ARG A 86 10.73 31.14 16.99
N ASP A 87 11.08 32.05 16.08
CA ASP A 87 11.84 31.77 14.86
C ASP A 87 11.21 30.65 14.00
N LEU A 88 9.87 30.58 14.02
CA LEU A 88 9.12 29.68 13.16
C LEU A 88 9.43 29.99 11.68
N PRO A 89 9.47 28.95 10.80
CA PRO A 89 9.72 29.14 9.38
C PRO A 89 8.84 30.25 8.78
N PRO A 90 9.35 31.01 7.79
CA PRO A 90 8.55 32.04 7.15
C PRO A 90 7.32 31.45 6.46
N HIS A 91 6.34 32.29 6.16
CA HIS A 91 5.31 31.91 5.20
C HIS A 91 5.99 31.59 3.86
N GLU A 92 5.59 30.53 3.17
CA GLU A 92 6.06 30.29 1.80
C GLU A 92 5.67 31.51 0.95
N ALA A 93 6.67 32.16 0.36
CA ALA A 93 6.44 33.18 -0.65
C ALA A 93 6.12 32.47 -1.96
N GLU A 94 5.00 32.83 -2.61
CA GLU A 94 4.68 32.31 -3.94
C GLU A 94 5.81 32.67 -4.92
N ALA A 95 6.59 31.66 -5.31
CA ALA A 95 7.70 31.79 -6.24
C ALA A 95 7.19 32.00 -7.67
N THR A 96 6.64 33.18 -7.93
CA THR A 96 6.21 33.62 -9.26
C THR A 96 7.44 33.85 -10.14
N GLU A 97 7.59 33.03 -11.18
CA GLU A 97 8.82 32.90 -12.01
C GLU A 97 9.22 34.17 -12.82
N THR A 98 8.56 35.31 -12.61
CA THR A 98 8.60 36.46 -13.53
C THR A 98 9.32 37.70 -13.01
N ASP A 99 9.85 37.70 -11.78
CA ASP A 99 10.68 38.81 -11.28
C ASP A 99 12.10 38.36 -10.90
N GLY A 100 13.09 39.13 -11.38
CA GLY A 100 14.51 38.83 -11.19
C GLY A 100 15.02 39.19 -9.78
N PRO A 101 16.32 38.99 -9.49
CA PRO A 101 16.90 39.18 -8.16
C PRO A 101 16.86 40.64 -7.69
N LYS A 102 15.74 41.00 -7.05
CA LYS A 102 15.55 42.16 -6.18
C LYS A 102 15.66 41.69 -4.73
N ASP A 103 15.92 42.62 -3.81
CA ASP A 103 16.00 42.30 -2.38
C ASP A 103 14.67 41.72 -1.87
N ILE A 104 14.63 40.40 -1.69
CA ILE A 104 13.66 39.74 -0.82
C ILE A 104 14.00 40.21 0.59
N ALA A 105 13.24 41.19 1.10
CA ALA A 105 13.42 41.67 2.45
C ALA A 105 13.32 40.49 3.42
N PRO A 106 14.28 40.32 4.36
CA PRO A 106 14.31 39.15 5.22
C PRO A 106 12.98 39.04 5.98
N SER A 107 12.30 37.91 5.78
CA SER A 107 11.02 37.59 6.40
C SER A 107 11.13 37.75 7.91
N LYS A 108 10.18 38.46 8.52
CA LYS A 108 10.16 38.68 9.97
C LYS A 108 10.13 37.32 10.69
N PRO A 109 10.93 37.11 11.75
CA PRO A 109 10.85 35.89 12.55
C PRO A 109 9.45 35.79 13.17
N ARG A 110 8.76 34.69 12.90
CA ARG A 110 7.40 34.45 13.40
C ARG A 110 7.45 33.85 14.80
N SER A 111 6.52 34.25 15.67
CA SER A 111 6.41 33.74 17.04
C SER A 111 4.99 33.26 17.30
N LEU A 112 4.86 32.02 17.76
CA LEU A 112 3.61 31.43 18.24
C LEU A 112 3.59 31.50 19.76
N ALA A 113 2.75 32.37 20.32
CA ALA A 113 2.38 32.30 21.72
C ALA A 113 1.37 31.15 21.91
N PHE A 114 1.54 30.35 22.96
CA PHE A 114 0.62 29.27 23.30
C PHE A 114 0.36 29.19 24.80
N ALA A 115 -0.83 28.73 25.17
CA ALA A 115 -1.15 28.33 26.54
C ALA A 115 -2.14 27.17 26.53
N ILE A 116 -1.84 26.13 27.29
CA ILE A 116 -2.67 24.96 27.58
C ILE A 116 -2.93 24.98 29.09
N SER A 117 -4.19 24.87 29.52
CA SER A 117 -4.53 24.67 30.92
C SER A 117 -5.65 23.65 31.11
N MET A 118 -5.55 22.89 32.19
CA MET A 118 -6.54 21.93 32.63
C MET A 118 -6.96 22.27 34.05
N SER A 119 -8.26 22.35 34.31
CA SER A 119 -8.79 22.62 35.66
C SER A 119 -9.99 21.75 36.03
N SER A 120 -10.03 21.35 37.29
CA SER A 120 -11.07 20.50 37.89
C SER A 120 -11.55 21.16 39.18
N GLY A 121 -12.81 21.00 39.60
CA GLY A 121 -13.23 21.41 40.95
C GLY A 121 -12.59 20.56 42.07
N LEU A 122 -12.24 19.31 41.76
CA LEU A 122 -11.53 18.40 42.66
C LEU A 122 -10.53 17.52 41.90
N LEU A 123 -9.40 17.23 42.55
CA LEU A 123 -8.53 16.08 42.23
C LEU A 123 -8.30 15.29 43.52
N ALA A 124 -8.59 13.99 43.49
CA ALA A 124 -8.29 13.04 44.56
C ALA A 124 -7.23 12.03 44.10
N ILE A 125 -6.20 11.81 44.93
CA ILE A 125 -5.10 10.90 44.67
C ILE A 125 -4.92 9.99 45.90
N THR A 126 -5.00 8.67 45.73
CA THR A 126 -4.99 7.70 46.84
C THR A 126 -3.75 6.83 46.79
N GLY A 127 -3.04 6.74 47.91
CA GLY A 127 -1.81 5.97 48.04
C GLY A 127 -0.62 6.58 47.32
N LEU A 128 -0.60 7.91 47.09
CA LEU A 128 0.52 8.58 46.42
C LEU A 128 1.80 8.42 47.24
N THR A 129 2.76 7.71 46.68
CA THR A 129 4.12 7.60 47.21
C THR A 129 5.14 8.10 46.19
N HIS A 130 6.31 8.47 46.68
CA HIS A 130 7.43 8.97 45.90
C HIS A 130 8.69 8.32 46.47
N GLU A 131 9.38 7.46 45.72
CA GLU A 131 10.73 7.05 46.10
C GLU A 131 11.74 7.54 45.07
N ASN A 132 12.51 8.55 45.48
CA ASN A 132 13.56 9.18 44.67
C ASN A 132 13.07 9.88 43.41
N GLY A 133 11.77 9.84 43.16
CA GLY A 133 11.10 10.42 42.03
C GLY A 133 10.31 9.42 41.17
N ASP A 134 10.53 8.11 41.26
CA ASP A 134 9.45 7.21 40.83
C ASP A 134 8.28 7.47 41.79
N PHE A 135 7.08 7.65 41.25
CA PHE A 135 5.88 7.73 42.06
C PHE A 135 4.96 6.57 41.72
N GLU A 136 4.21 6.15 42.73
CA GLU A 136 3.18 5.13 42.62
C GLU A 136 1.88 5.70 43.19
N THR A 137 0.74 5.38 42.59
CA THR A 137 -0.58 5.71 43.14
C THR A 137 -1.59 4.60 42.91
N GLY A 138 -2.40 4.30 43.93
CA GLY A 138 -3.51 3.36 43.83
C GLY A 138 -4.65 3.90 42.97
N SER A 139 -4.94 5.21 43.05
CA SER A 139 -5.89 5.86 42.14
C SER A 139 -5.67 7.36 42.00
N TRP A 140 -5.96 7.91 40.83
CA TRP A 140 -5.91 9.33 40.50
C TRP A 140 -7.23 9.72 39.80
N ILE A 141 -8.04 10.61 40.39
CA ILE A 141 -9.42 10.87 39.95
C ILE A 141 -9.72 12.37 39.93
N HIS A 142 -10.16 12.91 38.79
CA HIS A 142 -10.63 14.29 38.66
C HIS A 142 -12.17 14.36 38.69
N SER A 143 -12.73 15.50 39.09
CA SER A 143 -14.18 15.74 39.07
C SER A 143 -14.77 15.90 37.66
N ASP A 144 -16.05 15.54 37.49
CA ASP A 144 -16.79 15.60 36.21
C ASP A 144 -17.01 17.00 35.63
N ASP A 145 -16.61 18.05 36.36
CA ASP A 145 -16.61 19.42 35.87
C ASP A 145 -15.27 19.83 35.25
N THR A 146 -14.37 18.87 34.97
CA THR A 146 -13.03 19.14 34.43
C THR A 146 -13.10 19.82 33.05
N LYS A 147 -12.25 20.83 32.88
CA LYS A 147 -12.19 21.72 31.72
C LYS A 147 -10.78 21.71 31.16
N LEU A 148 -10.70 21.79 29.83
CA LEU A 148 -9.46 21.99 29.07
C LEU A 148 -9.59 23.31 28.31
N LEU A 149 -8.54 24.13 28.31
CA LEU A 149 -8.41 25.29 27.45
C LEU A 149 -7.06 25.23 26.74
N MET A 150 -7.07 25.26 25.41
CA MET A 150 -5.86 25.43 24.60
C MET A 150 -6.00 26.69 23.75
N THR A 151 -4.95 27.49 23.70
CA THR A 151 -4.88 28.69 22.87
C THR A 151 -3.54 28.77 22.17
N GLY A 152 -3.54 29.25 20.93
CA GLY A 152 -2.35 29.57 20.17
C GLY A 152 -2.58 30.81 19.31
N SER A 153 -1.60 31.69 19.19
CA SER A 153 -1.69 32.87 18.31
C SER A 153 -0.36 33.30 17.71
N VAL A 154 -0.42 33.79 16.47
CA VAL A 154 0.71 34.38 15.75
C VAL A 154 0.35 35.81 15.38
N GLU A 155 1.22 36.76 15.74
CA GLU A 155 0.93 38.19 15.67
C GLU A 155 0.65 38.64 14.22
N ASN A 156 -0.56 39.17 13.98
CA ASN A 156 -1.06 39.60 12.67
C ASN A 156 -1.27 38.47 11.64
N GLU A 157 -1.33 37.20 12.05
CA GLU A 157 -1.65 36.07 11.16
C GLU A 157 -2.89 35.28 11.59
N GLY A 158 -3.10 35.07 12.91
CA GLY A 158 -4.30 34.39 13.37
C GLY A 158 -4.24 33.86 14.82
N ARG A 159 -5.32 33.16 15.22
CA ARG A 159 -5.41 32.43 16.49
C ARG A 159 -6.20 31.12 16.35
N LEU A 160 -5.85 30.17 17.22
CA LEU A 160 -6.59 28.95 17.50
C LEU A 160 -7.06 28.99 18.96
N LYS A 161 -8.29 28.54 19.20
CA LYS A 161 -8.86 28.28 20.52
C LYS A 161 -9.49 26.89 20.53
N ILE A 162 -9.26 26.14 21.61
CA ILE A 162 -9.91 24.87 21.89
C ILE A 162 -10.43 24.91 23.32
N GLU A 163 -11.71 24.62 23.51
CA GLU A 163 -12.34 24.49 24.83
C GLU A 163 -12.93 23.08 24.97
N GLY A 164 -12.51 22.37 26.01
CA GLY A 164 -12.94 21.01 26.31
C GLY A 164 -13.65 20.89 27.66
N ARG A 165 -14.53 19.91 27.77
CA ARG A 165 -15.00 19.34 29.03
C ARG A 165 -14.73 17.85 29.04
N LEU A 166 -14.33 17.34 30.20
CA LEU A 166 -13.98 15.95 30.43
C LEU A 166 -14.67 15.47 31.70
N ALA A 167 -15.24 14.26 31.68
CA ALA A 167 -15.90 13.63 32.82
C ALA A 167 -15.46 12.16 32.97
N GLY A 168 -15.52 11.66 34.21
CA GLY A 168 -15.07 10.31 34.54
C GLY A 168 -13.57 10.06 34.29
N ILE A 169 -12.72 11.07 34.47
CA ILE A 169 -11.25 10.89 34.38
C ILE A 169 -10.77 10.10 35.60
N SER A 170 -10.21 8.92 35.36
CA SER A 170 -9.60 8.10 36.41
C SER A 170 -8.40 7.31 35.89
N ALA A 171 -7.40 7.11 36.75
CA ALA A 171 -6.33 6.14 36.57
C ALA A 171 -6.18 5.28 37.84
N THR A 172 -5.80 4.00 37.71
CA THR A 172 -5.55 3.08 38.84
C THR A 172 -4.24 2.30 38.68
N GLY A 173 -3.56 2.05 39.80
CA GLY A 173 -2.29 1.31 39.84
C GLY A 173 -1.17 1.95 39.00
N TYR A 174 -1.09 3.28 38.96
CA TYR A 174 -0.25 4.05 38.04
C TYR A 174 1.16 4.25 38.64
N SER A 175 2.21 3.84 37.91
CA SER A 175 3.64 3.86 38.32
C SER A 175 4.56 4.19 37.13
N PHE A 176 5.51 5.13 37.27
CA PHE A 176 5.90 5.95 36.11
C PHE A 176 7.10 6.96 36.22
N THR A 177 7.39 7.78 35.15
CA THR A 177 8.52 8.77 35.08
C THR A 177 8.24 10.15 34.32
N LEU A 178 8.63 11.37 34.84
CA LEU A 178 8.50 12.82 34.36
C LEU A 178 9.77 13.20 33.58
N PRO A 179 9.90 12.85 32.31
CA PRO A 179 11.20 12.89 31.62
C PRO A 179 12.07 14.14 31.91
N GLU A 180 13.23 13.98 32.55
CA GLU A 180 14.10 15.13 32.84
C GLU A 180 14.53 15.79 31.52
N ILE A 181 14.40 17.13 31.44
CA ILE A 181 14.85 17.87 30.25
C ILE A 181 16.35 17.62 30.07
N PRO A 182 16.79 16.99 28.96
CA PRO A 182 18.18 16.60 28.81
C PRO A 182 19.09 17.82 28.74
N ALA A 183 20.30 17.68 29.29
CA ALA A 183 21.35 18.69 29.19
C ALA A 183 21.68 19.00 27.71
N GLU A 184 22.10 20.23 27.43
CA GLU A 184 22.49 20.63 26.07
C GLU A 184 23.70 19.81 25.59
N ASP A 185 23.46 18.94 24.62
CA ASP A 185 24.49 18.30 23.81
C ASP A 185 24.43 18.87 22.39
N PRO A 186 25.40 19.71 21.98
CA PRO A 186 25.45 20.25 20.63
C PRO A 186 25.80 19.22 19.55
N ASP A 187 26.49 18.12 19.86
CA ASP A 187 26.81 17.08 18.88
C ASP A 187 25.63 16.11 18.69
N HIS A 188 24.79 15.94 19.72
CA HIS A 188 23.61 15.05 19.75
C HIS A 188 22.26 15.78 20.00
N PRO A 189 21.91 16.83 19.24
CA PRO A 189 20.79 17.73 19.55
C PRO A 189 19.40 17.07 19.52
N ALA A 190 19.23 15.97 18.79
CA ALA A 190 18.02 15.14 18.74
C ALA A 190 18.14 13.88 19.60
N SER A 191 19.20 13.08 19.47
CA SER A 191 19.31 11.79 20.19
C SER A 191 19.39 11.94 21.71
N ARG A 192 19.85 13.08 22.23
CA ARG A 192 19.78 13.42 23.66
C ARG A 192 18.36 13.40 24.27
N TRP A 193 17.30 13.44 23.45
CA TRP A 193 15.91 13.34 23.88
C TRP A 193 15.38 11.90 24.00
N LEU A 194 16.17 10.88 23.67
CA LEU A 194 15.69 9.50 23.75
C LEU A 194 15.29 9.06 25.17
N PRO A 195 16.06 9.38 26.25
CA PRO A 195 15.62 9.11 27.62
C PRO A 195 14.36 9.88 28.03
N PHE A 196 14.14 11.06 27.44
CA PHE A 196 12.93 11.86 27.63
C PHE A 196 11.71 11.17 26.99
N LEU A 197 11.88 10.48 25.86
CA LEU A 197 10.81 9.71 25.24
C LEU A 197 10.56 8.37 25.95
N GLN A 198 11.62 7.69 26.41
CA GLN A 198 11.53 6.47 27.21
C GLN A 198 10.69 6.69 28.47
N ALA A 199 11.01 7.68 29.30
CA ALA A 199 10.26 7.98 30.52
C ALA A 199 8.76 8.30 30.27
N LEU A 200 8.40 8.88 29.11
CA LEU A 200 7.00 9.17 28.77
C LEU A 200 6.20 7.95 28.33
N PHE A 201 6.81 7.08 27.53
CA PHE A 201 6.09 5.99 26.87
C PHE A 201 6.07 4.69 27.69
N LEU A 202 7.05 4.48 28.58
CA LEU A 202 7.19 3.24 29.37
C LEU A 202 6.48 3.31 30.74
N THR A 203 5.36 4.04 30.83
CA THR A 203 4.56 4.16 32.06
C THR A 203 3.63 2.96 32.24
N SER A 204 3.37 2.56 33.50
CA SER A 204 2.63 1.33 33.83
C SER A 204 1.34 1.64 34.62
N TYR A 205 0.22 0.99 34.30
CA TYR A 205 -1.10 1.21 34.92
C TYR A 205 -2.07 0.05 34.70
N GLU A 206 -2.95 -0.19 35.68
CA GLU A 206 -4.05 -1.16 35.55
C GLU A 206 -5.13 -0.66 34.57
N GLU A 207 -5.61 0.58 34.76
CA GLU A 207 -6.58 1.25 33.89
C GLU A 207 -6.35 2.76 33.89
N ILE A 208 -6.48 3.40 32.73
CA ILE A 208 -6.74 4.83 32.55
C ILE A 208 -8.04 4.96 31.76
N ARG A 209 -9.00 5.76 32.25
CA ARG A 209 -10.31 5.95 31.62
C ARG A 209 -10.74 7.41 31.61
N VAL A 210 -11.48 7.78 30.56
CA VAL A 210 -12.26 9.03 30.48
C VAL A 210 -13.62 8.70 29.88
N ASP A 211 -14.69 8.87 30.68
CA ASP A 211 -16.04 8.43 30.29
C ASP A 211 -16.60 9.25 29.11
N SER A 212 -16.36 10.56 29.09
CA SER A 212 -16.70 11.43 27.95
C SER A 212 -15.79 12.65 27.86
N THR A 213 -15.50 13.08 26.63
CA THR A 213 -14.73 14.28 26.28
C THR A 213 -15.43 15.05 25.18
N GLY A 214 -15.90 16.26 25.47
CA GLY A 214 -16.54 17.17 24.51
C GLY A 214 -15.67 18.39 24.25
N LEU A 215 -15.20 18.56 23.01
CA LEU A 215 -14.30 19.62 22.56
C LEU A 215 -14.99 20.57 21.56
N THR A 216 -14.69 21.86 21.65
CA THR A 216 -15.09 22.91 20.71
C THR A 216 -13.84 23.62 20.20
N PHE A 217 -13.75 23.86 18.88
CA PHE A 217 -12.58 24.43 18.21
C PHE A 217 -12.98 25.70 17.44
N GLU A 218 -12.14 26.75 17.50
CA GLU A 218 -12.27 27.97 16.69
C GLU A 218 -10.90 28.39 16.15
N GLY A 219 -10.75 28.41 14.82
CA GLY A 219 -9.58 28.91 14.10
C GLY A 219 -9.92 30.19 13.33
N HIS A 220 -9.20 31.27 13.60
CA HIS A 220 -9.34 32.56 12.92
C HIS A 220 -8.04 32.95 12.23
N ALA A 221 -8.12 33.33 10.95
CA ALA A 221 -7.06 34.03 10.25
C ALA A 221 -7.21 35.55 10.45
N ASN A 222 -6.12 36.30 10.29
CA ASN A 222 -6.09 37.75 10.37
C ASN A 222 -5.35 38.31 9.15
N GLU A 223 -6.08 38.99 8.26
CA GLU A 223 -5.55 39.61 7.05
C GLU A 223 -5.80 41.12 7.12
N ASP A 224 -4.76 41.95 6.97
CA ASP A 224 -4.83 43.42 7.07
C ASP A 224 -5.56 43.96 8.33
N GLY A 225 -5.55 43.20 9.44
CA GLY A 225 -6.25 43.54 10.68
C GLY A 225 -7.72 43.12 10.72
N LYS A 226 -8.23 42.42 9.70
CA LYS A 226 -9.56 41.81 9.66
C LYS A 226 -9.47 40.35 10.08
N GLU A 227 -9.90 40.07 11.30
CA GLU A 227 -10.10 38.72 11.80
C GLU A 227 -11.26 38.02 11.07
N THR A 228 -11.02 36.83 10.51
CA THR A 228 -12.00 36.03 9.76
C THR A 228 -11.97 34.60 10.29
N LEU A 229 -13.14 34.04 10.62
CA LEU A 229 -13.24 32.62 11.00
C LEU A 229 -12.93 31.75 9.78
N VAL A 230 -11.93 30.88 9.88
CA VAL A 230 -11.52 29.95 8.82
C VAL A 230 -11.84 28.50 9.13
N PHE A 231 -11.98 28.17 10.41
CA PHE A 231 -12.31 26.83 10.90
C PHE A 231 -13.13 26.93 12.19
N SER A 232 -14.15 26.11 12.36
CA SER A 232 -14.74 25.84 13.67
C SER A 232 -15.39 24.47 13.72
N GLY A 233 -15.66 23.95 14.91
CA GLY A 233 -16.40 22.71 15.05
C GLY A 233 -16.46 22.15 16.46
N THR A 234 -17.09 20.99 16.58
CA THR A 234 -17.17 20.19 17.81
C THR A 234 -16.68 18.77 17.56
N SER A 235 -16.07 18.16 18.58
CA SER A 235 -15.75 16.73 18.62
C SER A 235 -16.20 16.17 19.96
N GLU A 236 -16.92 15.07 19.96
CA GLU A 236 -17.31 14.31 21.17
C GLU A 236 -16.65 12.93 21.09
N MET A 237 -16.12 12.44 22.21
CA MET A 237 -15.45 11.15 22.34
C MET A 237 -15.89 10.48 23.65
N ASP A 238 -16.47 9.29 23.57
CA ASP A 238 -17.02 8.55 24.71
C ASP A 238 -16.27 7.23 24.94
N GLY A 239 -16.16 6.83 26.21
CA GLY A 239 -15.62 5.52 26.60
C GLY A 239 -14.14 5.31 26.22
N TYR A 240 -13.30 6.33 26.39
CA TYR A 240 -11.85 6.19 26.23
C TYR A 240 -11.28 5.36 27.38
N ARG A 241 -10.53 4.29 27.05
CA ARG A 241 -9.91 3.36 27.99
C ARG A 241 -8.53 2.93 27.48
N MET A 242 -7.54 2.90 28.36
CA MET A 242 -6.30 2.13 28.20
C MET A 242 -6.11 1.25 29.44
N ALA A 243 -5.56 0.05 29.30
CA ALA A 243 -5.46 -0.89 30.41
C ALA A 243 -4.39 -1.95 30.22
N ASP A 244 -4.05 -2.60 31.34
CA ASP A 244 -3.09 -3.71 31.41
C ASP A 244 -1.72 -3.29 30.82
N ALA A 245 -1.18 -2.17 31.33
CA ALA A 245 0.06 -1.58 30.84
C ALA A 245 1.23 -1.76 31.81
N GLU A 246 2.36 -2.25 31.29
CA GLU A 246 3.57 -2.61 32.05
C GLU A 246 4.81 -2.40 31.17
N GLU A 247 5.77 -1.59 31.61
CA GLU A 247 7.05 -1.30 30.93
C GLU A 247 6.94 -0.92 29.43
N GLY A 248 5.82 -0.30 29.00
CA GLY A 248 5.56 0.11 27.61
C GLY A 248 4.72 -0.87 26.78
N TRP A 249 4.45 -2.07 27.29
CA TRP A 249 3.37 -2.92 26.79
C TRP A 249 2.00 -2.35 27.22
N ILE A 250 0.97 -2.52 26.40
CA ILE A 250 -0.43 -2.16 26.71
C ILE A 250 -1.37 -3.26 26.19
N GLY A 251 -2.08 -3.95 27.08
CA GLY A 251 -3.00 -5.05 26.73
C GLY A 251 -4.27 -4.61 26.00
N GLU A 252 -4.83 -3.43 26.31
CA GLU A 252 -5.98 -2.87 25.60
C GLU A 252 -5.96 -1.34 25.51
N TYR A 253 -6.27 -0.82 24.33
CA TYR A 253 -6.72 0.56 24.09
C TYR A 253 -8.12 0.50 23.46
N SER A 254 -9.08 1.31 23.92
CA SER A 254 -10.35 1.47 23.19
C SER A 254 -11.02 2.83 23.36
N ILE A 255 -11.90 3.15 22.40
CA ILE A 255 -12.86 4.26 22.43
C ILE A 255 -14.20 3.66 21.97
N ASP A 256 -15.33 4.00 22.62
CA ASP A 256 -16.65 3.47 22.26
C ASP A 256 -17.35 4.25 21.14
N LEU A 257 -17.17 5.57 21.10
CA LEU A 257 -17.75 6.44 20.07
C LEU A 257 -16.89 7.68 19.87
N VAL A 258 -16.76 8.13 18.61
CA VAL A 258 -16.31 9.48 18.26
C VAL A 258 -17.36 10.10 17.34
N THR A 259 -17.73 11.36 17.58
CA THR A 259 -18.51 12.18 16.63
C THR A 259 -17.87 13.54 16.42
N GLN A 260 -17.99 14.09 15.21
CA GLN A 260 -17.40 15.36 14.80
C GLN A 260 -18.36 16.14 13.90
N ASP A 261 -18.46 17.46 14.10
CA ASP A 261 -19.12 18.43 13.22
C ASP A 261 -18.14 19.58 13.00
N LEU A 262 -17.39 19.52 11.91
CA LEU A 262 -16.37 20.49 11.52
C LEU A 262 -16.88 21.39 10.41
N ARG A 263 -16.38 22.62 10.36
CA ARG A 263 -16.70 23.62 9.35
C ARG A 263 -15.43 24.34 8.93
N THR A 264 -15.17 24.36 7.63
CA THR A 264 -13.97 24.97 7.05
C THR A 264 -14.38 25.99 6.00
N LEU A 265 -13.71 27.15 6.00
CA LEU A 265 -13.93 28.17 4.98
C LEU A 265 -13.43 27.67 3.62
N ASP A 266 -14.33 27.64 2.63
CA ASP A 266 -13.94 27.50 1.23
C ASP A 266 -13.46 28.86 0.70
N PRO A 267 -12.19 29.01 0.27
CA PRO A 267 -11.69 30.26 -0.28
C PRO A 267 -12.29 30.63 -1.65
N ALA A 268 -12.92 29.68 -2.37
CA ALA A 268 -13.51 29.95 -3.68
C ALA A 268 -14.90 30.62 -3.58
N THR A 269 -15.77 30.14 -2.68
CA THR A 269 -17.11 30.72 -2.45
C THR A 269 -17.17 31.72 -1.29
N GLY A 270 -16.23 31.66 -0.35
CA GLY A 270 -16.29 32.37 0.92
C GLY A 270 -17.35 31.82 1.90
N GLY A 271 -17.91 30.64 1.61
CA GLY A 271 -18.83 29.92 2.49
C GLY A 271 -18.09 28.95 3.43
N MET A 272 -18.77 28.52 4.49
CA MET A 272 -18.27 27.44 5.35
C MET A 272 -18.85 26.10 4.85
N LEU A 273 -17.99 25.19 4.38
CA LEU A 273 -18.36 23.80 4.08
C LEU A 273 -18.36 22.99 5.38
N ARG A 274 -19.36 22.13 5.57
CA ARG A 274 -19.45 21.25 6.75
C ARG A 274 -18.86 19.87 6.45
N GLN A 275 -18.25 19.25 7.45
CA GLN A 275 -17.95 17.83 7.47
C GLN A 275 -18.50 17.25 8.78
N THR A 276 -19.32 16.21 8.70
CA THR A 276 -19.75 15.44 9.86
C THR A 276 -19.19 14.03 9.78
N THR A 277 -18.55 13.56 10.85
CA THR A 277 -17.99 12.20 10.93
C THR A 277 -18.46 11.52 12.21
N ARG A 278 -18.78 10.24 12.13
CA ARG A 278 -19.10 9.35 13.24
C ARG A 278 -18.25 8.09 13.09
N GLN A 279 -17.69 7.60 14.19
CA GLN A 279 -16.95 6.34 14.25
C GLN A 279 -17.37 5.60 15.50
N GLY A 280 -17.83 4.35 15.36
CA GLY A 280 -18.18 3.48 16.47
C GLY A 280 -16.95 2.91 17.19
N LYS A 281 -17.16 1.83 17.95
CA LYS A 281 -16.14 1.28 18.84
C LYS A 281 -14.86 0.96 18.07
N THR A 282 -13.75 1.49 18.57
CA THR A 282 -12.40 1.25 18.09
C THR A 282 -11.61 0.58 19.20
N VAL A 283 -10.90 -0.51 18.90
CA VAL A 283 -10.13 -1.29 19.89
C VAL A 283 -8.79 -1.69 19.28
N TYR A 284 -7.71 -1.48 20.03
CA TYR A 284 -6.40 -2.08 19.79
C TYR A 284 -6.01 -2.94 20.99
N ARG A 285 -5.19 -3.96 20.75
CA ARG A 285 -4.68 -4.89 21.75
C ARG A 285 -3.23 -5.23 21.48
N ASP A 286 -2.55 -5.66 22.54
CA ASP A 286 -1.22 -6.25 22.46
C ASP A 286 -0.24 -5.28 21.78
N ILE A 287 -0.17 -4.07 22.33
CA ILE A 287 0.61 -2.93 21.79
C ILE A 287 1.94 -2.87 22.52
N ASP A 288 3.05 -2.79 21.78
CA ASP A 288 4.38 -2.58 22.33
C ASP A 288 4.91 -1.20 21.92
N VAL A 289 4.90 -0.24 22.84
CA VAL A 289 5.43 1.11 22.60
C VAL A 289 6.96 1.14 22.78
N ALA A 290 7.53 0.21 23.54
CA ALA A 290 8.98 0.06 23.69
C ALA A 290 9.63 -0.32 22.35
N ALA A 291 9.00 -1.19 21.56
CA ALA A 291 9.47 -1.58 20.23
C ALA A 291 9.61 -0.39 19.25
N ILE A 292 8.83 0.70 19.43
CA ILE A 292 9.04 1.95 18.66
C ILE A 292 10.32 2.67 19.13
N VAL A 293 10.57 2.71 20.43
CA VAL A 293 11.75 3.34 21.03
C VAL A 293 13.02 2.59 20.62
N ASP A 294 13.02 1.27 20.79
CA ASP A 294 14.12 0.36 20.46
C ASP A 294 14.50 0.43 18.98
N LEU A 295 13.56 0.72 18.07
CA LEU A 295 13.86 0.94 16.65
C LEU A 295 14.80 2.13 16.42
N PHE A 296 14.70 3.19 17.23
CA PHE A 296 15.51 4.42 17.10
C PHE A 296 16.71 4.47 18.05
N ASP A 297 16.76 3.66 19.11
CA ASP A 297 17.85 3.62 20.08
C ASP A 297 19.16 3.14 19.44
N PRO A 298 20.29 3.87 19.52
CA PRO A 298 21.55 3.44 18.90
C PRO A 298 22.27 2.31 19.67
N ASP A 299 21.97 2.09 20.96
CA ASP A 299 22.63 1.08 21.80
C ASP A 299 21.93 -0.29 21.75
N VAL A 300 20.64 -0.34 21.37
CA VAL A 300 19.92 -1.62 21.12
C VAL A 300 20.44 -2.27 19.82
N PRO A 301 20.94 -3.52 19.85
CA PRO A 301 21.59 -4.14 18.69
C PRO A 301 20.63 -4.62 17.60
N VAL A 302 21.08 -4.62 16.35
CA VAL A 302 20.40 -5.28 15.22
C VAL A 302 20.48 -6.80 15.39
N THR A 303 19.36 -7.43 15.77
CA THR A 303 19.25 -8.89 15.92
C THR A 303 18.65 -9.58 14.68
N GLY A 304 17.83 -8.87 13.91
CA GLY A 304 16.95 -9.47 12.89
C GLY A 304 15.75 -10.22 13.48
N GLU A 305 15.47 -10.05 14.77
CA GLU A 305 14.28 -10.57 15.45
C GLU A 305 13.06 -9.68 15.18
N GLU A 306 11.88 -10.29 15.16
CA GLU A 306 10.60 -9.64 14.86
C GLU A 306 9.79 -9.45 16.14
N GLN A 307 9.43 -8.19 16.44
CA GLN A 307 8.70 -7.79 17.63
C GLN A 307 7.27 -7.36 17.24
N THR A 308 6.26 -7.77 18.00
CA THR A 308 4.87 -7.34 17.79
C THR A 308 4.68 -5.91 18.27
N LEU A 309 4.41 -4.99 17.35
CA LEU A 309 4.12 -3.57 17.64
C LEU A 309 2.64 -3.37 17.98
N ILE A 310 1.73 -4.03 17.25
CA ILE A 310 0.29 -4.13 17.57
C ILE A 310 -0.20 -5.52 17.14
N GLY A 311 -0.59 -6.37 18.10
CA GLY A 311 -1.14 -7.71 17.80
C GLY A 311 -2.50 -7.64 17.12
N SER A 312 -3.40 -6.74 17.54
CA SER A 312 -4.63 -6.48 16.77
C SER A 312 -5.20 -5.08 16.93
N GLY A 313 -5.91 -4.63 15.89
CA GLY A 313 -6.68 -3.39 15.83
C GLY A 313 -8.00 -3.58 15.11
N SER A 314 -9.03 -2.83 15.48
CA SER A 314 -10.37 -2.91 14.89
C SER A 314 -11.17 -1.62 15.07
N MET A 315 -12.06 -1.35 14.11
CA MET A 315 -13.07 -0.28 14.17
C MET A 315 -14.40 -0.76 13.55
N VAL A 316 -15.52 -0.19 13.96
CA VAL A 316 -16.84 -0.42 13.37
C VAL A 316 -17.64 0.87 13.19
N ASP A 317 -18.70 0.82 12.38
CA ASP A 317 -19.67 1.90 12.19
C ASP A 317 -19.04 3.27 11.88
N TYR A 318 -18.16 3.34 10.88
CA TYR A 318 -17.64 4.61 10.40
C TYR A 318 -18.57 5.20 9.33
N GLU A 319 -18.97 6.46 9.53
CA GLU A 319 -19.83 7.24 8.64
C GLU A 319 -19.26 8.65 8.50
N SER A 320 -19.17 9.17 7.28
CA SER A 320 -18.76 10.56 7.03
C SER A 320 -19.61 11.20 5.94
N THR A 321 -19.93 12.48 6.11
CA THR A 321 -20.55 13.33 5.10
C THR A 321 -19.76 14.62 5.00
N GLN A 322 -19.30 14.96 3.79
CA GLN A 322 -18.53 16.17 3.50
C GLN A 322 -19.28 17.01 2.47
N ASP A 323 -19.66 18.23 2.83
CA ASP A 323 -20.23 19.22 1.91
C ASP A 323 -19.18 19.61 0.85
N LEU A 324 -19.65 19.84 -0.36
CA LEU A 324 -18.89 20.38 -1.49
C LEU A 324 -19.49 21.74 -1.92
N PRO A 325 -18.78 22.51 -2.75
CA PRO A 325 -19.37 23.62 -3.49
C PRO A 325 -20.64 23.24 -4.26
N ASP A 326 -21.43 24.25 -4.63
CA ASP A 326 -22.71 24.13 -5.35
C ASP A 326 -23.81 23.29 -4.65
N GLY A 327 -23.62 22.96 -3.36
CA GLY A 327 -24.62 22.26 -2.54
C GLY A 327 -24.66 20.74 -2.75
N LEU A 328 -23.60 20.17 -3.32
CA LEU A 328 -23.35 18.74 -3.36
C LEU A 328 -22.75 18.26 -2.03
N ALA A 329 -22.76 16.96 -1.78
CA ALA A 329 -22.02 16.35 -0.67
C ALA A 329 -21.49 14.97 -1.07
N ILE A 330 -20.36 14.55 -0.48
CA ILE A 330 -19.87 13.17 -0.53
C ILE A 330 -20.31 12.48 0.75
N LYS A 331 -20.85 11.25 0.63
CA LYS A 331 -21.09 10.36 1.75
C LYS A 331 -20.18 9.14 1.62
N THR A 332 -19.59 8.73 2.74
CA THR A 332 -18.75 7.53 2.83
C THR A 332 -19.13 6.77 4.09
N SER A 333 -19.31 5.45 4.00
CA SER A 333 -19.46 4.57 5.16
C SER A 333 -18.57 3.34 5.05
N VAL A 334 -18.20 2.79 6.20
CA VAL A 334 -17.43 1.56 6.36
C VAL A 334 -18.00 0.79 7.55
N GLU A 335 -18.50 -0.42 7.32
CA GLU A 335 -19.05 -1.27 8.40
C GLU A 335 -17.97 -1.73 9.39
N ARG A 336 -16.77 -2.08 8.88
CA ARG A 336 -15.66 -2.57 9.70
C ARG A 336 -14.29 -2.25 9.10
N GLY A 337 -13.32 -1.98 9.97
CA GLY A 337 -11.90 -2.14 9.69
C GLY A 337 -11.25 -3.08 10.70
N SER A 338 -10.20 -3.79 10.29
CA SER A 338 -9.34 -4.57 11.18
C SER A 338 -7.90 -4.62 10.68
N ILE A 339 -6.95 -4.69 11.60
CA ILE A 339 -5.54 -4.94 11.34
C ILE A 339 -5.00 -5.95 12.36
N ARG A 340 -4.06 -6.81 11.96
CA ARG A 340 -3.48 -7.85 12.81
C ARG A 340 -1.99 -7.95 12.55
N ASP A 341 -1.27 -8.24 13.64
CA ASP A 341 0.17 -8.48 13.67
C ASP A 341 0.92 -7.43 12.84
N ILE A 342 0.83 -6.17 13.30
CA ILE A 342 1.80 -5.13 12.91
C ILE A 342 3.07 -5.46 13.68
N THR A 343 4.15 -5.69 12.96
CA THR A 343 5.44 -6.07 13.56
C THR A 343 6.54 -5.11 13.14
N VAL A 344 7.60 -5.08 13.94
CA VAL A 344 8.81 -4.31 13.69
C VAL A 344 10.04 -5.23 13.78
N VAL A 345 10.94 -5.10 12.81
CA VAL A 345 12.26 -5.76 12.78
C VAL A 345 13.30 -4.67 12.77
N LYS A 346 14.17 -4.63 13.78
CA LYS A 346 15.21 -3.60 13.84
C LYS A 346 16.23 -3.76 12.72
N GLN A 347 16.29 -2.77 11.82
CA GLN A 347 17.28 -2.67 10.74
C GLN A 347 18.47 -1.76 11.13
N GLU A 348 19.56 -1.83 10.35
CA GLU A 348 20.61 -0.81 10.30
C GLU A 348 20.04 0.52 9.78
N ASN A 349 19.34 1.27 10.64
CA ASN A 349 18.81 2.60 10.35
C ASN A 349 19.60 3.67 11.11
N THR A 350 19.85 4.81 10.46
CA THR A 350 20.66 5.91 11.00
C THR A 350 19.83 7.13 11.38
N LEU A 351 18.48 7.02 11.40
CA LEU A 351 17.57 8.17 11.38
C LEU A 351 17.81 9.18 12.51
N ILE A 352 18.04 8.72 13.74
CA ILE A 352 18.27 9.62 14.88
C ILE A 352 19.59 10.40 14.72
N SER A 353 20.66 9.73 14.29
CA SER A 353 21.95 10.37 13.98
C SER A 353 21.89 11.27 12.74
N MET A 354 21.00 10.99 11.80
CA MET A 354 20.74 11.84 10.63
C MET A 354 20.02 13.13 11.04
N LEU A 355 19.10 13.06 12.02
CA LEU A 355 18.50 14.26 12.63
C LEU A 355 19.56 15.07 13.40
N ASP A 356 20.47 14.42 14.14
CA ASP A 356 21.59 15.10 14.81
C ASP A 356 22.50 15.83 13.82
N GLN A 357 22.79 15.21 12.67
CA GLN A 357 23.54 15.84 11.58
C GLN A 357 22.80 17.04 10.98
N LEU A 358 21.52 16.87 10.62
CA LEU A 358 20.71 17.91 9.98
C LEU A 358 20.51 19.13 10.88
N LEU A 359 20.25 18.93 12.17
CA LEU A 359 20.17 20.02 13.16
C LEU A 359 21.52 20.73 13.34
N ASN A 360 22.63 20.00 13.23
CA ASN A 360 23.99 20.55 13.17
C ASN A 360 24.37 21.18 11.83
N SER A 361 23.43 21.33 10.89
CA SER A 361 23.69 21.82 9.52
C SER A 361 24.74 21.01 8.74
N LYS A 362 24.99 19.76 9.15
CA LYS A 362 25.79 18.77 8.42
C LYS A 362 24.83 18.09 7.43
N ALA A 363 25.03 18.28 6.13
CA ALA A 363 24.23 17.58 5.12
C ALA A 363 24.70 16.11 5.05
N PRO A 364 23.84 15.12 5.35
CA PRO A 364 24.18 13.70 5.20
C PRO A 364 24.41 13.35 3.73
N ALA A 365 25.13 12.26 3.46
CA ALA A 365 25.35 11.82 2.08
C ALA A 365 24.02 11.41 1.43
N PRO A 366 23.82 11.61 0.11
CA PRO A 366 22.58 11.18 -0.53
C PRO A 366 22.40 9.65 -0.51
N GLU A 367 23.51 8.90 -0.46
CA GLU A 367 23.53 7.44 -0.22
C GLU A 367 22.94 7.10 1.16
N GLU A 368 23.36 7.80 2.22
CA GLU A 368 22.88 7.62 3.59
C GLU A 368 21.39 7.99 3.73
N LEU A 369 20.95 9.06 3.06
CA LEU A 369 19.55 9.47 2.97
C LEU A 369 18.68 8.38 2.33
N ILE A 370 19.09 7.88 1.16
CA ILE A 370 18.35 6.83 0.44
C ILE A 370 18.33 5.54 1.28
N SER A 371 19.48 5.11 1.80
CA SER A 371 19.57 3.86 2.57
C SER A 371 18.82 3.93 3.89
N GLY A 372 18.92 5.03 4.64
CA GLY A 372 18.28 5.19 5.95
C GLY A 372 16.75 5.23 5.84
N VAL A 373 16.21 5.93 4.85
CA VAL A 373 14.77 5.95 4.57
C VAL A 373 14.27 4.57 4.13
N PHE A 374 15.00 3.88 3.25
CA PHE A 374 14.60 2.56 2.77
C PHE A 374 14.66 1.49 3.87
N GLN A 375 15.68 1.53 4.75
CA GLN A 375 15.79 0.63 5.90
C GLN A 375 14.70 0.88 6.94
N PHE A 376 14.29 2.13 7.15
CA PHE A 376 13.15 2.44 8.02
C PHE A 376 11.84 1.85 7.48
N TYR A 377 11.54 2.00 6.18
CA TYR A 377 10.38 1.32 5.58
C TYR A 377 10.49 -0.22 5.66
N ARG A 378 11.69 -0.78 5.46
CA ARG A 378 11.98 -2.21 5.68
C ARG A 378 11.99 -2.66 7.15
N SER A 379 11.73 -1.76 8.10
CA SER A 379 11.65 -2.11 9.52
C SER A 379 10.24 -2.56 9.93
N PHE A 380 9.21 -2.40 9.10
CA PHE A 380 7.82 -2.74 9.46
C PHE A 380 7.23 -3.85 8.57
N ALA A 381 6.32 -4.63 9.15
CA ALA A 381 5.48 -5.59 8.45
C ALA A 381 4.03 -5.58 9.02
N VAL A 382 3.08 -6.10 8.23
CA VAL A 382 1.67 -6.25 8.57
C VAL A 382 1.15 -7.56 7.98
N ALA A 383 0.69 -8.48 8.83
CA ALA A 383 0.20 -9.79 8.37
C ALA A 383 -1.17 -9.72 7.70
N ASP A 384 -2.13 -8.96 8.24
CA ASP A 384 -3.49 -8.86 7.70
C ASP A 384 -4.12 -7.50 8.03
N ALA A 385 -4.54 -6.76 7.00
CA ALA A 385 -5.31 -5.53 7.11
C ALA A 385 -6.55 -5.60 6.21
N ARG A 386 -7.74 -5.28 6.74
CA ARG A 386 -9.03 -5.39 6.04
C ARG A 386 -9.94 -4.21 6.32
N ILE A 387 -10.73 -3.82 5.32
CA ILE A 387 -11.80 -2.84 5.41
C ILE A 387 -13.01 -3.41 4.65
N SER A 388 -14.13 -3.63 5.35
CA SER A 388 -15.30 -4.34 4.83
C SER A 388 -16.56 -3.48 4.92
N GLY A 389 -17.51 -3.70 4.00
CA GLY A 389 -18.77 -2.95 3.92
C GLY A 389 -18.55 -1.48 3.58
N ILE A 390 -17.78 -1.20 2.53
CA ILE A 390 -17.48 0.16 2.05
C ILE A 390 -18.62 0.63 1.14
N ALA A 391 -19.12 1.84 1.35
CA ALA A 391 -20.02 2.50 0.41
C ALA A 391 -19.63 3.97 0.22
N VAL A 392 -19.67 4.45 -1.01
CA VAL A 392 -19.46 5.86 -1.37
C VAL A 392 -20.63 6.34 -2.22
N GLY A 393 -21.28 7.42 -1.76
CA GLY A 393 -22.43 8.03 -2.42
C GLY A 393 -22.18 9.50 -2.72
N LEU A 394 -22.39 9.87 -3.98
CA LEU A 394 -22.42 11.23 -4.52
C LEU A 394 -23.86 11.57 -4.93
N PRO A 395 -24.72 12.00 -3.99
CA PRO A 395 -26.03 12.55 -4.31
C PRO A 395 -25.88 13.81 -5.17
N ALA A 396 -25.97 13.64 -6.49
CA ALA A 396 -25.82 14.74 -7.43
C ALA A 396 -27.16 15.48 -7.61
N GLY A 397 -27.08 16.74 -8.05
CA GLY A 397 -28.27 17.54 -8.31
C GLY A 397 -29.23 16.88 -9.34
N PRO A 398 -30.51 17.32 -9.40
CA PRO A 398 -31.61 16.64 -10.10
C PRO A 398 -31.50 16.54 -11.65
N SER A 399 -30.33 16.85 -12.21
CA SER A 399 -29.96 16.70 -13.61
C SER A 399 -28.95 15.59 -13.89
N VAL A 400 -28.36 14.96 -12.85
CA VAL A 400 -27.28 13.95 -12.98
C VAL A 400 -27.68 12.59 -12.41
N GLY A 401 -28.45 12.57 -11.31
CA GLY A 401 -28.82 11.33 -10.60
C GLY A 401 -27.81 10.98 -9.51
N ASP A 402 -28.24 10.21 -8.51
CA ASP A 402 -27.36 9.77 -7.42
C ASP A 402 -26.33 8.78 -7.98
N ILE A 403 -25.04 9.12 -7.90
CA ILE A 403 -23.93 8.24 -8.31
C ILE A 403 -23.42 7.53 -7.06
N GLY A 404 -23.28 6.21 -7.10
CA GLY A 404 -22.77 5.46 -5.96
C GLY A 404 -22.05 4.18 -6.35
N PHE A 405 -21.16 3.73 -5.47
CA PHE A 405 -20.56 2.41 -5.54
C PHE A 405 -20.38 1.82 -4.14
N THR A 406 -20.39 0.49 -4.06
CA THR A 406 -20.04 -0.28 -2.87
C THR A 406 -18.83 -1.16 -3.15
N ILE A 407 -18.10 -1.55 -2.10
CA ILE A 407 -17.07 -2.58 -2.13
C ILE A 407 -17.27 -3.46 -0.89
N ASN A 408 -17.47 -4.76 -1.08
CA ASN A 408 -17.72 -5.69 0.04
C ASN A 408 -16.50 -5.80 0.96
N GLU A 409 -15.30 -5.91 0.41
CA GLU A 409 -14.04 -5.90 1.16
C GLU A 409 -12.88 -5.36 0.34
N MET A 410 -11.98 -4.61 0.99
CA MET A 410 -10.61 -4.38 0.54
C MET A 410 -9.67 -4.97 1.59
N ALA A 411 -8.65 -5.70 1.19
CA ALA A 411 -7.67 -6.26 2.13
C ALA A 411 -6.25 -6.26 1.57
N MET A 412 -5.29 -6.37 2.48
CA MET A 412 -3.88 -6.60 2.18
C MET A 412 -3.31 -7.60 3.20
N THR A 413 -2.46 -8.52 2.75
CA THR A 413 -1.82 -9.53 3.61
C THR A 413 -0.34 -9.71 3.29
N ASP A 414 0.41 -10.11 4.31
CA ASP A 414 1.85 -10.36 4.28
C ASP A 414 2.64 -9.21 3.60
N ILE A 415 2.39 -7.98 4.05
CA ILE A 415 3.21 -6.81 3.66
C ILE A 415 4.46 -6.81 4.53
N GLY A 416 5.65 -6.74 3.92
CA GLY A 416 6.89 -6.59 4.66
C GLY A 416 8.07 -6.13 3.82
N SER A 417 9.26 -6.25 4.39
CA SER A 417 10.51 -5.81 3.75
C SER A 417 10.93 -6.66 2.54
N GLU A 418 10.47 -7.92 2.49
CA GLU A 418 10.78 -8.88 1.41
C GLU A 418 9.70 -8.99 0.33
N GLY A 419 8.50 -8.42 0.54
CA GLY A 419 7.43 -8.49 -0.45
C GLY A 419 6.05 -8.03 0.02
N ILE A 420 5.05 -8.35 -0.82
CA ILE A 420 3.62 -8.24 -0.52
C ILE A 420 2.95 -9.54 -0.96
N GLY A 421 2.30 -10.24 -0.03
CA GLY A 421 1.57 -11.48 -0.31
C GLY A 421 0.34 -11.26 -1.19
N GLU A 422 -0.59 -10.42 -0.74
CA GLU A 422 -1.80 -10.10 -1.52
C GLU A 422 -2.32 -8.68 -1.21
N MET A 423 -2.87 -8.00 -2.23
CA MET A 423 -3.69 -6.80 -2.13
C MET A 423 -4.94 -7.02 -2.97
N LEU A 424 -6.13 -6.98 -2.36
CA LEU A 424 -7.37 -7.46 -2.98
C LEU A 424 -8.56 -6.51 -2.80
N ILE A 425 -9.50 -6.62 -3.73
CA ILE A 425 -10.81 -5.95 -3.76
C ILE A 425 -11.88 -7.00 -4.08
N VAL A 426 -12.89 -7.11 -3.21
CA VAL A 426 -14.01 -8.06 -3.33
C VAL A 426 -15.31 -7.31 -3.55
N GLY A 427 -16.10 -7.73 -4.55
CA GLY A 427 -17.47 -7.28 -4.75
C GLY A 427 -17.60 -5.76 -4.87
N LEU A 428 -16.96 -5.17 -5.89
CA LEU A 428 -17.25 -3.80 -6.31
C LEU A 428 -18.54 -3.81 -7.14
N ASP A 429 -19.53 -3.03 -6.72
CA ASP A 429 -20.80 -2.81 -7.44
C ASP A 429 -21.03 -1.31 -7.67
N ALA A 430 -21.19 -0.92 -8.93
CA ALA A 430 -21.48 0.43 -9.39
C ALA A 430 -22.59 0.37 -10.46
N PRO A 431 -23.86 0.17 -10.04
CA PRO A 431 -24.97 -0.15 -10.96
C PRO A 431 -25.49 1.08 -11.71
N GLU A 432 -25.32 2.29 -11.17
CA GLU A 432 -25.77 3.55 -11.76
C GLU A 432 -24.60 4.54 -11.88
N LEU A 433 -23.93 4.50 -13.04
CA LEU A 433 -22.88 5.45 -13.42
C LEU A 433 -23.40 6.41 -14.52
N PRO A 434 -22.73 7.56 -14.73
CA PRO A 434 -23.10 8.51 -15.77
C PRO A 434 -23.36 7.88 -17.14
N GLN A 435 -24.32 8.49 -17.86
CA GLN A 435 -24.78 8.05 -19.19
C GLN A 435 -25.48 6.67 -19.20
N GLY A 436 -25.83 6.11 -18.03
CA GLY A 436 -26.47 4.79 -17.92
C GLY A 436 -25.47 3.63 -18.05
N SER A 437 -24.22 3.89 -17.69
CA SER A 437 -23.17 2.86 -17.61
C SER A 437 -23.27 2.10 -16.29
N SER A 438 -22.69 0.90 -16.22
CA SER A 438 -22.57 0.14 -14.97
C SER A 438 -21.29 -0.69 -14.96
N VAL A 439 -20.73 -0.92 -13.76
CA VAL A 439 -19.56 -1.79 -13.54
C VAL A 439 -19.82 -2.71 -12.35
N THR A 440 -19.52 -3.99 -12.48
CA THR A 440 -19.43 -4.94 -11.36
C THR A 440 -18.12 -5.71 -11.42
N LEU A 441 -17.59 -6.16 -10.29
CA LEU A 441 -16.39 -6.98 -10.18
C LEU A 441 -16.49 -7.87 -8.94
N ASP A 442 -16.51 -9.19 -9.12
CA ASP A 442 -16.59 -10.15 -8.01
C ASP A 442 -15.31 -10.15 -7.17
N TRP A 443 -14.14 -10.13 -7.83
CA TRP A 443 -12.82 -10.22 -7.19
C TRP A 443 -11.72 -9.65 -8.09
N ALA A 444 -10.80 -8.88 -7.52
CA ALA A 444 -9.49 -8.65 -8.12
C ALA A 444 -8.39 -8.63 -7.05
N ALA A 445 -7.24 -9.21 -7.36
CA ALA A 445 -6.07 -9.27 -6.49
C ALA A 445 -4.79 -8.96 -7.27
N ILE A 446 -3.81 -8.39 -6.57
CA ILE A 446 -2.41 -8.28 -7.01
C ILE A 446 -1.55 -8.78 -5.84
N GLY A 447 -0.70 -9.78 -6.08
CA GLY A 447 -0.02 -10.52 -5.03
C GLY A 447 1.26 -11.19 -5.51
N ASP A 448 1.76 -12.15 -4.73
CA ASP A 448 3.01 -12.88 -4.96
C ASP A 448 4.19 -11.94 -5.32
N ILE A 449 4.28 -10.76 -4.71
CA ILE A 449 5.30 -9.75 -5.05
C ILE A 449 6.53 -9.94 -4.17
N GLU A 450 7.45 -10.84 -4.54
CA GLU A 450 8.76 -10.93 -3.90
C GLU A 450 9.67 -9.80 -4.40
N PHE A 451 10.14 -8.92 -3.49
CA PHE A 451 11.00 -7.79 -3.85
C PHE A 451 12.43 -8.21 -4.24
N ALA A 452 13.14 -7.28 -4.88
CA ALA A 452 14.58 -7.41 -5.15
C ALA A 452 15.39 -7.32 -3.84
N GLU A 453 16.42 -8.15 -3.72
CA GLU A 453 17.29 -8.16 -2.54
C GLU A 453 17.95 -6.80 -2.29
N TYR A 454 17.93 -6.34 -1.04
CA TYR A 454 18.49 -5.04 -0.66
C TYR A 454 20.00 -4.90 -0.91
N SER A 455 20.79 -5.97 -0.76
CA SER A 455 22.25 -5.90 -0.93
C SER A 455 22.69 -5.62 -2.38
N PRO A 456 22.21 -6.37 -3.40
CA PRO A 456 22.36 -5.99 -4.81
C PRO A 456 21.79 -4.60 -5.13
N MET A 457 20.60 -4.26 -4.61
CA MET A 457 19.97 -2.96 -4.85
C MET A 457 20.84 -1.79 -4.37
N ARG A 458 21.35 -1.84 -3.13
CA ARG A 458 22.24 -0.84 -2.55
C ARG A 458 23.54 -0.68 -3.36
N ALA A 459 24.11 -1.78 -3.84
CA ALA A 459 25.29 -1.74 -4.70
C ALA A 459 25.00 -1.06 -6.05
N MET A 460 23.84 -1.32 -6.66
CA MET A 460 23.45 -0.67 -7.91
C MET A 460 23.16 0.83 -7.74
N ILE A 461 22.55 1.25 -6.62
CA ILE A 461 22.34 2.67 -6.29
C ILE A 461 23.69 3.41 -6.26
N ALA A 462 24.69 2.87 -5.55
CA ALA A 462 26.03 3.46 -5.50
C ALA A 462 26.70 3.51 -6.88
N THR A 463 26.55 2.48 -7.71
CA THR A 463 27.04 2.47 -9.10
C THR A 463 26.41 3.57 -9.94
N LEU A 464 25.07 3.70 -9.93
CA LEU A 464 24.34 4.71 -10.70
C LEU A 464 24.58 6.14 -10.20
N MET A 465 24.93 6.32 -8.93
CA MET A 465 25.35 7.61 -8.39
C MET A 465 26.78 8.00 -8.80
N ALA A 466 27.68 7.02 -8.94
CA ALA A 466 29.05 7.25 -9.43
C ALA A 466 29.11 7.43 -10.96
N ASP A 467 28.26 6.72 -11.70
CA ASP A 467 28.13 6.80 -13.16
C ASP A 467 26.65 6.71 -13.59
N PRO A 468 25.99 7.87 -13.81
CA PRO A 468 24.60 7.89 -14.28
C PRO A 468 24.39 7.32 -15.69
N GLU A 469 25.42 7.31 -16.55
CA GLU A 469 25.33 6.73 -17.90
C GLU A 469 25.41 5.19 -17.86
N TYR A 470 25.84 4.60 -16.74
CA TYR A 470 25.92 3.15 -16.55
C TYR A 470 24.58 2.45 -16.82
N GLY A 471 23.45 3.06 -16.42
CA GLY A 471 22.13 2.46 -16.58
C GLY A 471 21.61 2.41 -18.01
N GLU A 472 22.00 3.36 -18.86
CA GLU A 472 21.67 3.33 -20.30
C GLU A 472 22.46 2.23 -21.03
N ASN A 473 23.69 1.95 -20.56
CA ASN A 473 24.58 0.96 -21.16
C ASN A 473 24.34 -0.47 -20.64
N ASN A 474 23.87 -0.64 -19.38
CA ASN A 474 23.72 -1.93 -18.71
C ASN A 474 22.28 -2.18 -18.18
N PRO A 475 21.22 -2.02 -19.00
CA PRO A 475 19.84 -2.05 -18.52
C PRO A 475 19.41 -3.39 -17.90
N LEU A 476 20.03 -4.51 -18.31
CA LEU A 476 19.74 -5.83 -17.73
C LEU A 476 20.22 -5.96 -16.28
N GLU A 477 21.34 -5.32 -15.93
CA GLU A 477 21.88 -5.35 -14.56
C GLU A 477 21.11 -4.42 -13.63
N VAL A 478 20.71 -3.24 -14.13
CA VAL A 478 19.78 -2.35 -13.42
C VAL A 478 18.45 -3.06 -13.17
N ALA A 479 17.86 -3.69 -14.18
CA ALA A 479 16.62 -4.44 -14.04
C ALA A 479 16.74 -5.58 -13.01
N ARG A 480 17.86 -6.32 -13.01
CA ARG A 480 18.16 -7.36 -12.00
C ARG A 480 18.23 -6.84 -10.56
N ALA A 481 18.62 -5.58 -10.36
CA ALA A 481 18.79 -5.00 -9.02
C ALA A 481 17.53 -4.33 -8.45
N PHE A 482 16.52 -4.04 -9.26
CA PHE A 482 15.32 -3.28 -8.85
C PHE A 482 13.97 -3.94 -9.18
N LEU A 483 13.88 -4.87 -10.14
CA LEU A 483 12.60 -5.52 -10.45
C LEU A 483 12.27 -6.62 -9.42
N PRO A 484 10.98 -6.78 -9.04
CA PRO A 484 10.52 -7.92 -8.26
C PRO A 484 10.95 -9.27 -8.87
N ARG A 485 11.23 -10.24 -8.00
CA ARG A 485 11.57 -11.61 -8.37
C ARG A 485 10.31 -12.42 -8.74
N SER A 486 9.15 -11.99 -8.29
CA SER A 486 7.83 -12.49 -8.71
C SER A 486 6.76 -11.40 -8.69
N PHE A 487 5.65 -11.67 -9.37
CA PHE A 487 4.46 -10.83 -9.41
C PHE A 487 3.25 -11.67 -9.86
N GLY A 488 2.09 -11.47 -9.24
CA GLY A 488 0.83 -12.06 -9.63
C GLY A 488 -0.31 -11.04 -9.74
N TYR A 489 -1.27 -11.30 -10.63
CA TYR A 489 -2.59 -10.68 -10.57
C TYR A 489 -3.70 -11.68 -10.87
N GLU A 490 -4.87 -11.44 -10.29
CA GLU A 490 -6.12 -12.12 -10.63
C GLU A 490 -7.26 -11.11 -10.78
N VAL A 491 -8.17 -11.36 -11.72
CA VAL A 491 -9.46 -10.67 -11.88
C VAL A 491 -10.52 -11.73 -12.16
N GLN A 492 -11.64 -11.72 -11.44
CA GLN A 492 -12.82 -12.56 -11.70
C GLN A 492 -14.09 -11.71 -11.73
N GLY A 493 -15.03 -12.07 -12.62
CA GLY A 493 -16.37 -11.50 -12.65
C GLY A 493 -16.44 -10.01 -12.98
N LEU A 494 -15.46 -9.45 -13.69
CA LEU A 494 -15.55 -8.07 -14.18
C LEU A 494 -16.62 -7.98 -15.28
N ASP A 495 -17.57 -7.08 -15.12
CA ASP A 495 -18.61 -6.76 -16.08
C ASP A 495 -18.68 -5.24 -16.27
N VAL A 496 -18.50 -4.77 -17.50
CA VAL A 496 -18.50 -3.35 -17.85
C VAL A 496 -19.51 -3.14 -18.96
N ASN A 497 -20.57 -2.39 -18.68
CA ASN A 497 -21.60 -2.03 -19.65
C ASN A 497 -21.57 -0.52 -19.91
N VAL A 498 -21.21 -0.13 -21.13
CA VAL A 498 -21.25 1.27 -21.59
C VAL A 498 -22.20 1.33 -22.80
N PRO A 499 -23.37 1.99 -22.71
CA PRO A 499 -24.42 1.88 -23.72
C PRO A 499 -24.05 2.19 -25.18
N GLU A 500 -23.03 3.02 -25.42
CA GLU A 500 -22.56 3.35 -26.77
C GLU A 500 -21.52 2.36 -27.33
N ILE A 501 -20.82 1.60 -26.47
CA ILE A 501 -19.72 0.70 -26.84
C ILE A 501 -20.17 -0.78 -26.81
N GLY A 502 -21.02 -1.12 -25.84
CA GLY A 502 -21.52 -2.46 -25.58
C GLY A 502 -21.16 -2.96 -24.16
N ARG A 503 -21.28 -4.27 -23.96
CA ARG A 503 -20.96 -4.95 -22.70
C ARG A 503 -19.73 -5.83 -22.88
N THR A 504 -18.72 -5.59 -22.05
CA THR A 504 -17.45 -6.31 -21.97
C THR A 504 -17.40 -7.10 -20.66
N GLN A 505 -16.90 -8.33 -20.69
CA GLN A 505 -16.88 -9.21 -19.51
C GLN A 505 -15.57 -10.00 -19.42
N ILE A 506 -15.09 -10.24 -18.20
CA ILE A 506 -13.98 -11.16 -17.89
C ILE A 506 -14.52 -12.19 -16.89
N GLY A 507 -14.57 -13.46 -17.26
CA GLY A 507 -14.92 -14.55 -16.34
C GLY A 507 -13.83 -14.74 -15.29
N LYS A 508 -12.62 -15.08 -15.75
CA LYS A 508 -11.37 -14.99 -14.98
C LYS A 508 -10.21 -14.52 -15.89
N ALA A 509 -9.30 -13.73 -15.36
CA ALA A 509 -7.99 -13.42 -15.93
C ALA A 509 -6.93 -13.55 -14.83
N GLU A 510 -5.83 -14.22 -15.11
CA GLU A 510 -4.82 -14.63 -14.12
C GLU A 510 -3.43 -14.60 -14.75
N LEU A 511 -2.47 -14.02 -14.04
CA LEU A 511 -1.05 -14.04 -14.35
C LEU A 511 -0.28 -14.36 -13.07
N THR A 512 0.64 -15.31 -13.15
CA THR A 512 1.71 -15.47 -12.16
C THR A 512 3.03 -15.53 -12.91
N VAL A 513 3.99 -14.68 -12.55
CA VAL A 513 5.33 -14.66 -13.13
C VAL A 513 6.37 -14.68 -12.03
N SER A 514 7.42 -15.50 -12.19
CA SER A 514 8.55 -15.49 -11.26
C SER A 514 9.88 -15.83 -11.94
N SER A 515 10.98 -15.48 -11.29
CA SER A 515 12.33 -15.66 -11.80
C SER A 515 13.32 -16.10 -10.73
N THR A 516 13.93 -17.25 -10.97
CA THR A 516 15.16 -17.71 -10.30
C THR A 516 16.42 -17.08 -10.91
N VAL A 517 16.29 -16.33 -12.02
CA VAL A 517 17.41 -15.71 -12.75
C VAL A 517 17.01 -14.29 -13.24
N PRO A 518 16.82 -13.32 -12.32
CA PRO A 518 16.29 -12.02 -12.70
C PRO A 518 17.16 -11.29 -13.74
N PRO A 519 16.56 -10.47 -14.63
CA PRO A 519 15.14 -10.09 -14.68
C PRO A 519 14.28 -10.98 -15.59
N VAL A 520 14.81 -12.06 -16.17
CA VAL A 520 14.08 -12.87 -17.16
C VAL A 520 13.21 -13.91 -16.44
N PRO A 521 11.89 -13.99 -16.68
CA PRO A 521 11.05 -15.00 -16.06
C PRO A 521 11.52 -16.42 -16.33
N THR A 522 11.60 -17.23 -15.27
CA THR A 522 11.83 -18.68 -15.36
C THR A 522 10.57 -19.48 -15.04
N SER A 523 9.51 -18.83 -14.55
CA SER A 523 8.15 -19.35 -14.48
C SER A 523 7.16 -18.32 -15.01
N LEU A 524 6.18 -18.78 -15.80
CA LEU A 524 5.08 -17.98 -16.31
C LEU A 524 3.82 -18.87 -16.41
N TYR A 525 2.79 -18.48 -15.67
CA TYR A 525 1.45 -19.00 -15.79
C TYR A 525 0.52 -17.85 -16.19
N VAL A 526 -0.29 -18.07 -17.23
CA VAL A 526 -1.34 -17.15 -17.68
C VAL A 526 -2.59 -17.99 -17.87
N LYS A 527 -3.74 -17.51 -17.37
CA LYS A 527 -5.03 -18.10 -17.71
C LYS A 527 -6.11 -17.03 -17.85
N ASN A 528 -6.75 -17.02 -19.02
CA ASN A 528 -7.94 -16.22 -19.30
C ASN A 528 -9.12 -17.17 -19.59
N ASP A 529 -10.27 -16.92 -18.97
CA ASP A 529 -11.45 -17.79 -19.03
C ASP A 529 -12.71 -16.95 -19.27
N GLY A 530 -13.37 -17.14 -20.42
CA GLY A 530 -14.62 -16.45 -20.74
C GLY A 530 -14.48 -14.94 -20.96
N ILE A 531 -13.40 -14.49 -21.61
CA ILE A 531 -13.22 -13.08 -21.99
C ILE A 531 -14.19 -12.76 -23.13
N ARG A 532 -15.05 -11.75 -22.94
CA ARG A 532 -16.07 -11.35 -23.92
C ARG A 532 -15.95 -9.86 -24.25
N ILE A 533 -15.70 -9.54 -25.53
CA ILE A 533 -15.56 -8.16 -26.02
C ILE A 533 -16.39 -7.98 -27.31
N PRO A 534 -17.20 -6.90 -27.44
CA PRO A 534 -17.86 -6.55 -28.70
C PRO A 534 -16.83 -6.29 -29.81
N VAL A 535 -17.01 -6.85 -31.01
CA VAL A 535 -16.07 -6.62 -32.13
C VAL A 535 -16.08 -5.16 -32.59
N SER A 536 -17.17 -4.42 -32.32
CA SER A 536 -17.26 -2.97 -32.48
C SER A 536 -16.23 -2.18 -31.64
N ALA A 537 -15.84 -2.70 -30.48
CA ALA A 537 -14.95 -2.05 -29.52
C ALA A 537 -13.45 -2.30 -29.77
N ILE A 538 -13.10 -3.09 -30.79
CA ILE A 538 -11.72 -3.34 -31.19
C ILE A 538 -11.20 -2.12 -31.99
N GLU A 539 -10.04 -1.59 -31.58
CA GLU A 539 -9.40 -0.42 -32.21
C GLU A 539 -8.69 -0.76 -33.53
N ASP A 540 -8.14 -1.99 -33.64
CA ASP A 540 -7.49 -2.47 -34.86
C ASP A 540 -8.54 -2.81 -35.94
N GLU A 541 -8.66 -1.92 -36.93
CA GLU A 541 -9.65 -2.04 -38.00
C GLU A 541 -9.42 -3.25 -38.93
N ASP A 542 -8.18 -3.75 -39.08
CA ASP A 542 -7.90 -4.94 -39.89
C ASP A 542 -8.33 -6.23 -39.15
N ALA A 543 -8.02 -6.34 -37.86
CA ALA A 543 -8.49 -7.43 -37.00
C ALA A 543 -10.02 -7.43 -36.87
N LYS A 544 -10.61 -6.25 -36.70
CA LYS A 544 -12.07 -6.03 -36.66
C LYS A 544 -12.76 -6.42 -37.96
N ALA A 545 -12.22 -6.02 -39.11
CA ALA A 545 -12.73 -6.42 -40.42
C ALA A 545 -12.62 -7.94 -40.63
N LEU A 546 -11.52 -8.57 -40.19
CA LEU A 546 -11.34 -10.02 -40.24
C LEU A 546 -12.36 -10.77 -39.35
N LEU A 547 -12.57 -10.32 -38.11
CA LEU A 547 -13.54 -10.94 -37.19
C LEU A 547 -14.98 -10.80 -37.70
N GLN A 548 -15.35 -9.64 -38.22
CA GLN A 548 -16.64 -9.43 -38.89
C GLN A 548 -16.79 -10.31 -40.14
N ALA A 549 -15.74 -10.45 -40.94
CA ALA A 549 -15.71 -11.34 -42.11
C ALA A 549 -15.83 -12.84 -41.75
N LEU A 550 -15.37 -13.23 -40.57
CA LEU A 550 -15.59 -14.55 -39.96
C LEU A 550 -16.94 -14.68 -39.24
N GLY A 551 -17.83 -13.69 -39.37
CA GLY A 551 -19.19 -13.71 -38.83
C GLY A 551 -19.23 -13.62 -37.30
N LEU A 552 -18.33 -12.86 -36.69
CA LEU A 552 -18.32 -12.58 -35.25
C LEU A 552 -18.77 -11.14 -34.97
N GLU A 553 -19.85 -10.99 -34.20
CA GLU A 553 -20.30 -9.71 -33.64
C GLU A 553 -19.65 -9.45 -32.27
N THR A 554 -19.30 -10.52 -31.56
CA THR A 554 -18.65 -10.52 -30.24
C THR A 554 -17.54 -11.57 -30.26
N LEU A 555 -16.36 -11.20 -29.75
CA LEU A 555 -15.27 -12.13 -29.49
C LEU A 555 -15.47 -12.72 -28.08
N ASP A 556 -15.40 -14.04 -27.96
CA ASP A 556 -15.66 -14.82 -26.73
C ASP A 556 -14.58 -15.91 -26.70
N TRP A 557 -13.56 -15.73 -25.86
CA TRP A 557 -12.33 -16.55 -25.87
C TRP A 557 -11.83 -16.95 -24.48
N SER A 558 -10.98 -17.97 -24.46
CA SER A 558 -10.21 -18.39 -23.29
C SER A 558 -8.80 -18.79 -23.74
N ASP A 559 -7.79 -18.57 -22.91
CA ASP A 559 -6.40 -18.96 -23.18
C ASP A 559 -5.68 -19.44 -21.91
N GLU A 560 -4.66 -20.29 -22.08
CA GLU A 560 -3.83 -20.77 -20.98
C GLU A 560 -2.38 -20.99 -21.44
N THR A 561 -1.44 -20.31 -20.79
CA THR A 561 0.00 -20.50 -21.00
C THR A 561 0.62 -21.03 -19.71
N ARG A 562 1.44 -22.07 -19.82
CA ARG A 562 2.23 -22.64 -18.73
C ARG A 562 3.65 -22.88 -19.21
N PHE A 563 4.59 -22.10 -18.69
CA PHE A 563 6.00 -22.15 -19.02
C PHE A 563 6.82 -22.19 -17.73
N TYR A 564 7.78 -23.11 -17.63
CA TYR A 564 8.76 -23.11 -16.55
C TYR A 564 10.13 -23.67 -16.95
N TRP A 565 11.16 -23.24 -16.23
CA TRP A 565 12.51 -23.76 -16.24
C TRP A 565 12.97 -24.08 -14.81
N ASP A 566 13.54 -25.26 -14.62
CA ASP A 566 14.07 -25.70 -13.32
C ASP A 566 15.60 -25.75 -13.33
N GLU A 567 16.23 -25.03 -12.39
CA GLU A 567 17.69 -24.91 -12.32
C GLU A 567 18.40 -26.20 -11.90
N ALA A 568 17.72 -27.08 -11.15
CA ALA A 568 18.31 -28.31 -10.63
C ALA A 568 18.38 -29.45 -11.66
N THR A 569 17.41 -29.50 -12.58
CA THR A 569 17.28 -30.52 -13.64
C THR A 569 17.66 -30.00 -15.02
N LEU A 570 17.69 -28.68 -15.22
CA LEU A 570 17.86 -28.01 -16.52
C LEU A 570 16.79 -28.41 -17.55
N GLU A 571 15.59 -28.82 -17.10
CA GLU A 571 14.41 -28.99 -17.96
C GLU A 571 13.73 -27.64 -18.20
N LEU A 572 13.46 -27.33 -19.47
CA LEU A 572 12.64 -26.22 -19.92
C LEU A 572 11.34 -26.79 -20.50
N ARG A 573 10.20 -26.28 -20.04
CA ARG A 573 8.88 -26.79 -20.39
C ARG A 573 7.96 -25.65 -20.81
N LEU A 574 7.44 -25.73 -22.02
CA LEU A 574 6.14 -25.17 -22.36
C LEU A 574 5.13 -26.30 -22.15
N GLU A 575 4.57 -26.38 -20.93
CA GLU A 575 3.60 -27.43 -20.57
C GLU A 575 2.30 -27.27 -21.36
N ARG A 576 1.84 -26.02 -21.53
CA ARG A 576 0.66 -25.69 -22.34
C ARG A 576 0.79 -24.28 -22.93
N LEU A 577 0.31 -24.11 -24.16
CA LEU A 577 0.00 -22.84 -24.79
C LEU A 577 -1.30 -23.05 -25.57
N MET A 578 -2.42 -22.64 -24.99
CA MET A 578 -3.77 -22.92 -25.49
C MET A 578 -4.54 -21.62 -25.75
N LEU A 579 -5.32 -21.59 -26.82
CA LEU A 579 -6.25 -20.52 -27.18
C LEU A 579 -7.52 -21.15 -27.78
N ASP A 580 -8.67 -20.96 -27.15
CA ASP A 580 -10.00 -21.31 -27.65
C ASP A 580 -10.78 -20.05 -28.00
N ILE A 581 -11.27 -19.96 -29.24
CA ILE A 581 -12.17 -18.89 -29.68
C ILE A 581 -13.48 -19.52 -30.13
N LYS A 582 -14.56 -19.15 -29.43
CA LYS A 582 -15.90 -19.73 -29.57
C LYS A 582 -16.46 -19.54 -30.98
N GLY A 583 -16.75 -20.66 -31.65
CA GLY A 583 -17.23 -20.64 -33.03
C GLY A 583 -16.15 -20.37 -34.08
N LEU A 584 -14.87 -20.49 -33.70
CA LEU A 584 -13.72 -20.67 -34.58
C LEU A 584 -13.02 -22.01 -34.28
N GLY A 585 -12.51 -22.20 -33.06
CA GLY A 585 -11.81 -23.41 -32.64
C GLY A 585 -10.77 -23.20 -31.56
N MET A 586 -10.17 -24.30 -31.10
CA MET A 586 -9.15 -24.36 -30.06
C MET A 586 -7.80 -24.80 -30.63
N ALA A 587 -6.76 -23.98 -30.48
CA ALA A 587 -5.37 -24.35 -30.70
C ALA A 587 -4.68 -24.68 -29.37
N GLU A 588 -3.82 -25.69 -29.34
CA GLU A 588 -2.98 -26.03 -28.19
C GLU A 588 -1.59 -26.48 -28.64
N ALA A 589 -0.55 -25.99 -27.98
CA ALA A 589 0.83 -26.39 -28.17
C ALA A 589 1.52 -26.76 -26.84
N SER A 590 2.53 -27.62 -26.92
CA SER A 590 3.44 -27.98 -25.82
C SER A 590 4.81 -28.34 -26.38
N ALA A 591 5.88 -28.08 -25.62
CA ALA A 591 7.26 -28.38 -26.01
C ALA A 591 8.16 -28.58 -24.78
N ARG A 592 9.15 -29.46 -24.89
CA ARG A 592 10.11 -29.74 -23.81
C ARG A 592 11.55 -29.79 -24.31
N PHE A 593 12.45 -29.20 -23.54
CA PHE A 593 13.89 -29.22 -23.78
C PHE A 593 14.63 -29.63 -22.50
N ALA A 594 15.73 -30.36 -22.63
CA ALA A 594 16.60 -30.78 -21.54
C ALA A 594 17.99 -30.17 -21.69
N ASN A 595 18.76 -30.14 -20.59
CA ASN A 595 20.10 -29.56 -20.54
C ASN A 595 20.13 -28.08 -20.98
N VAL A 596 19.08 -27.32 -20.65
CA VAL A 596 18.97 -25.88 -20.94
C VAL A 596 19.80 -25.08 -19.92
N PRO A 597 20.93 -24.45 -20.31
CA PRO A 597 21.83 -23.82 -19.33
C PRO A 597 21.29 -22.48 -18.80
N LYS A 598 21.56 -22.18 -17.52
CA LYS A 598 21.19 -20.93 -16.84
C LYS A 598 21.49 -19.65 -17.63
N ALA A 599 22.63 -19.64 -18.33
CA ALA A 599 23.05 -18.53 -19.20
C ALA A 599 22.04 -18.10 -20.28
N LEU A 600 21.06 -18.95 -20.63
CA LEU A 600 19.94 -18.58 -21.52
C LEU A 600 19.09 -17.43 -20.93
N PHE A 601 18.93 -17.39 -19.61
CA PHE A 601 18.16 -16.39 -18.87
C PHE A 601 19.07 -15.30 -18.27
N GLU A 602 20.28 -15.69 -17.86
CA GLU A 602 21.24 -14.85 -17.14
C GLU A 602 21.88 -13.77 -18.03
N ASP A 603 22.14 -14.10 -19.30
CA ASP A 603 22.63 -13.20 -20.36
C ASP A 603 22.05 -13.65 -21.73
N PRO A 604 20.78 -13.36 -22.05
CA PRO A 604 20.13 -13.87 -23.25
C PRO A 604 20.78 -13.38 -24.56
N GLN A 605 21.39 -12.19 -24.54
CA GLN A 605 21.94 -11.55 -25.74
C GLN A 605 23.40 -11.93 -26.02
N GLY A 606 24.20 -12.19 -24.99
CA GLY A 606 25.57 -12.71 -25.11
C GLY A 606 25.61 -14.23 -25.07
N GLN A 607 25.89 -14.78 -23.89
CA GLN A 607 26.12 -16.22 -23.68
C GLN A 607 24.90 -17.10 -23.94
N GLY A 608 23.68 -16.56 -23.77
CA GLY A 608 22.41 -17.26 -23.97
C GLY A 608 22.22 -17.79 -25.39
N GLN A 609 22.75 -17.10 -26.41
CA GLN A 609 22.75 -17.61 -27.78
C GLN A 609 23.50 -18.95 -27.92
N MET A 610 24.62 -19.10 -27.21
CA MET A 610 25.38 -20.36 -27.17
C MET A 610 24.69 -21.40 -26.27
N ALA A 611 24.06 -20.96 -25.17
CA ALA A 611 23.29 -21.83 -24.29
C ALA A 611 22.12 -22.52 -25.02
N ALA A 612 21.40 -21.79 -25.88
CA ALA A 612 20.33 -22.32 -26.72
C ALA A 612 20.78 -23.42 -27.70
N ILE A 613 22.04 -23.39 -28.13
CA ILE A 613 22.63 -24.38 -29.05
C ILE A 613 23.03 -25.68 -28.30
N VAL A 614 23.35 -25.57 -27.01
CA VAL A 614 23.71 -26.68 -26.11
C VAL A 614 22.48 -27.48 -25.65
N ALA A 615 21.32 -26.82 -25.55
CA ALA A 615 20.05 -27.45 -25.19
C ALA A 615 19.69 -28.64 -26.10
N GLN A 616 18.84 -29.54 -25.60
CA GLN A 616 18.37 -30.72 -26.31
C GLN A 616 16.85 -30.69 -26.42
N PHE A 617 16.31 -30.80 -27.64
CA PHE A 617 14.89 -30.99 -27.88
C PHE A 617 14.45 -32.38 -27.41
N VAL A 618 13.38 -32.47 -26.61
CA VAL A 618 12.87 -33.73 -26.07
C VAL A 618 11.61 -34.17 -26.80
N ASP A 619 10.57 -33.33 -26.80
CA ASP A 619 9.34 -33.54 -27.57
C ASP A 619 8.56 -32.24 -27.76
N ALA A 620 7.62 -32.25 -28.71
CA ALA A 620 6.60 -31.23 -28.85
C ALA A 620 5.30 -31.80 -29.44
N SER A 621 4.19 -31.10 -29.19
CA SER A 621 2.89 -31.39 -29.82
C SER A 621 2.17 -30.08 -30.12
N VAL A 622 1.49 -30.04 -31.27
CA VAL A 622 0.52 -29.02 -31.65
C VAL A 622 -0.79 -29.72 -32.00
N VAL A 623 -1.91 -29.16 -31.54
CA VAL A 623 -3.26 -29.67 -31.78
C VAL A 623 -4.13 -28.48 -32.17
N PHE A 624 -4.90 -28.62 -33.25
CA PHE A 624 -5.97 -27.69 -33.58
C PHE A 624 -7.30 -28.45 -33.61
N LYS A 625 -8.33 -27.90 -32.97
CA LYS A 625 -9.70 -28.40 -32.99
C LYS A 625 -10.61 -27.37 -33.64
N ASP A 626 -11.20 -27.70 -34.76
CA ASP A 626 -12.12 -26.80 -35.47
C ASP A 626 -13.48 -26.72 -34.76
N ALA A 627 -13.99 -25.49 -34.65
CA ALA A 627 -15.37 -25.20 -34.24
C ALA A 627 -16.05 -24.24 -35.23
N GLY A 628 -15.62 -24.24 -36.50
CA GLY A 628 -16.14 -23.44 -37.59
C GLY A 628 -15.12 -22.60 -38.35
N LEU A 629 -13.88 -22.44 -37.86
CA LEU A 629 -12.85 -21.59 -38.50
C LEU A 629 -12.55 -22.05 -39.92
N THR A 630 -12.33 -23.35 -40.13
CA THR A 630 -11.99 -23.94 -41.42
C THR A 630 -13.12 -23.70 -42.43
N ALA A 631 -14.37 -23.94 -42.04
CA ALA A 631 -15.53 -23.69 -42.89
C ALA A 631 -15.69 -22.21 -43.25
N LYS A 632 -15.61 -21.31 -42.25
CA LYS A 632 -15.68 -19.86 -42.45
C LYS A 632 -14.55 -19.34 -43.34
N GLY A 633 -13.32 -19.76 -43.07
CA GLY A 633 -12.11 -19.35 -43.79
C GLY A 633 -12.11 -19.83 -45.24
N LEU A 634 -12.47 -21.10 -45.50
CA LEU A 634 -12.61 -21.61 -46.87
C LEU A 634 -13.67 -20.81 -47.64
N SER A 635 -14.86 -20.61 -47.06
CA SER A 635 -15.95 -19.88 -47.73
C SER A 635 -15.58 -18.42 -48.01
N HIS A 636 -14.94 -17.74 -47.04
CA HIS A 636 -14.48 -16.37 -47.19
C HIS A 636 -13.43 -16.22 -48.31
N VAL A 637 -12.36 -17.04 -48.29
CA VAL A 637 -11.26 -16.91 -49.25
C VAL A 637 -11.65 -17.42 -50.64
N ALA A 638 -12.41 -18.51 -50.74
CA ALA A 638 -12.95 -18.98 -52.03
C ALA A 638 -13.91 -17.94 -52.64
N GLY A 639 -14.72 -17.28 -51.79
CA GLY A 639 -15.58 -16.16 -52.17
C GLY A 639 -14.80 -14.95 -52.69
N GLN A 640 -13.72 -14.52 -52.02
CA GLN A 640 -12.83 -13.47 -52.51
C GLN A 640 -12.20 -13.81 -53.87
N GLN A 641 -11.76 -15.07 -54.05
CA GLN A 641 -11.11 -15.54 -55.28
C GLN A 641 -12.09 -15.87 -56.42
N GLY A 642 -13.40 -15.91 -56.15
CA GLY A 642 -14.43 -16.26 -57.13
C GLY A 642 -14.41 -17.73 -57.57
N ILE A 643 -13.88 -18.63 -56.74
CA ILE A 643 -13.73 -20.06 -57.03
C ILE A 643 -14.66 -20.92 -56.13
N PRO A 644 -15.06 -22.13 -56.55
CA PRO A 644 -15.80 -23.04 -55.68
C PRO A 644 -14.97 -23.50 -54.47
N GLU A 645 -15.60 -23.64 -53.31
CA GLU A 645 -14.93 -24.07 -52.07
C GLU A 645 -14.22 -25.43 -52.19
N ASN A 646 -14.76 -26.38 -52.98
CA ASN A 646 -14.10 -27.67 -53.21
C ASN A 646 -12.81 -27.52 -54.02
N VAL A 647 -12.78 -26.60 -55.01
CA VAL A 647 -11.58 -26.32 -55.81
C VAL A 647 -10.52 -25.63 -54.94
N PHE A 648 -10.94 -24.74 -54.03
CA PHE A 648 -10.03 -24.15 -53.05
C PHE A 648 -9.51 -25.19 -52.05
N ARG A 649 -10.35 -26.13 -51.62
CA ARG A 649 -9.97 -27.27 -50.75
C ARG A 649 -8.92 -28.17 -51.40
N GLU A 650 -9.15 -28.59 -52.65
CA GLU A 650 -8.19 -29.34 -53.46
C GLU A 650 -6.86 -28.57 -53.63
N ALA A 651 -6.93 -27.25 -53.83
CA ALA A 651 -5.75 -26.39 -53.91
C ALA A 651 -4.99 -26.30 -52.57
N LEU A 652 -5.67 -26.26 -51.43
CA LEU A 652 -5.02 -26.26 -50.10
C LEU A 652 -4.32 -27.59 -49.79
N VAL A 653 -4.92 -28.76 -50.10
CA VAL A 653 -4.25 -30.07 -49.95
C VAL A 653 -3.01 -30.13 -50.85
N SER A 654 -3.13 -29.67 -52.10
CA SER A 654 -1.99 -29.57 -53.03
C SER A 654 -0.89 -28.63 -52.50
N GLN A 655 -1.26 -27.48 -51.93
CA GLN A 655 -0.33 -26.51 -51.37
C GLN A 655 0.39 -27.03 -50.12
N ALA A 656 -0.32 -27.71 -49.21
CA ALA A 656 0.29 -28.36 -48.04
C ALA A 656 1.29 -29.45 -48.47
N THR A 657 0.90 -30.29 -49.43
CA THR A 657 1.78 -31.31 -50.02
C THR A 657 3.01 -30.67 -50.67
N MET A 658 2.84 -29.61 -51.46
CA MET A 658 3.94 -28.84 -52.07
C MET A 658 4.86 -28.17 -51.04
N ALA A 659 4.36 -27.72 -49.89
CA ALA A 659 5.18 -27.14 -48.84
C ALA A 659 6.19 -28.16 -48.27
N THR A 660 5.80 -29.44 -48.17
CA THR A 660 6.72 -30.51 -47.76
C THR A 660 7.81 -30.84 -48.79
N ALA A 661 7.64 -30.45 -50.07
CA ALA A 661 8.60 -30.78 -51.12
C ALA A 661 9.98 -30.13 -50.92
N ALA A 662 10.06 -29.04 -50.13
CA ALA A 662 11.32 -28.44 -49.70
C ALA A 662 12.09 -29.27 -48.66
N ILE A 663 11.40 -30.18 -47.96
CA ILE A 663 12.00 -31.13 -47.01
C ILE A 663 12.53 -32.35 -47.76
N GLY A 664 11.80 -32.87 -48.75
CA GLY A 664 12.27 -33.97 -49.60
C GLY A 664 12.21 -35.36 -48.96
N ASN A 665 11.28 -35.58 -48.02
CA ASN A 665 11.01 -36.87 -47.37
C ASN A 665 9.62 -37.36 -47.82
N GLU A 666 9.57 -38.41 -48.65
CA GLU A 666 8.34 -38.89 -49.29
C GLU A 666 7.29 -39.40 -48.28
N VAL A 667 7.73 -39.99 -47.17
CA VAL A 667 6.85 -40.52 -46.12
C VAL A 667 6.15 -39.37 -45.39
N PHE A 668 6.90 -38.33 -45.03
CA PHE A 668 6.34 -37.11 -44.44
C PHE A 668 5.41 -36.37 -45.42
N THR A 669 5.77 -36.29 -46.70
CA THR A 669 4.90 -35.74 -47.75
C THR A 669 3.56 -36.49 -47.85
N GLN A 670 3.58 -37.83 -47.83
CA GLN A 670 2.36 -38.63 -47.84
C GLN A 670 1.52 -38.41 -46.58
N MET A 671 2.13 -38.46 -45.41
CA MET A 671 1.48 -38.26 -44.10
C MET A 671 0.77 -36.88 -44.03
N VAL A 672 1.45 -35.81 -44.45
CA VAL A 672 0.83 -34.47 -44.53
C VAL A 672 -0.30 -34.42 -45.56
N SER A 673 -0.15 -35.06 -46.72
CA SER A 673 -1.22 -35.10 -47.74
C SER A 673 -2.47 -35.86 -47.25
N GLU A 674 -2.30 -36.97 -46.52
CA GLU A 674 -3.41 -37.77 -45.98
C GLU A 674 -4.13 -37.02 -44.86
N ALA A 675 -3.39 -36.47 -43.89
CA ALA A 675 -3.96 -35.67 -42.81
C ALA A 675 -4.61 -34.37 -43.31
N ALA A 676 -4.02 -33.68 -44.30
CA ALA A 676 -4.61 -32.48 -44.89
C ALA A 676 -5.91 -32.78 -45.64
N SER A 677 -6.00 -33.90 -46.37
CA SER A 677 -7.26 -34.30 -47.02
C SER A 677 -8.33 -34.64 -45.99
N ALA A 678 -8.01 -35.51 -45.01
CA ALA A 678 -8.93 -35.93 -43.96
C ALA A 678 -9.46 -34.73 -43.14
N PHE A 679 -8.56 -33.85 -42.68
CA PHE A 679 -8.94 -32.64 -41.95
C PHE A 679 -9.82 -31.71 -42.79
N LEU A 680 -9.42 -31.42 -44.03
CA LEU A 680 -10.16 -30.48 -44.84
C LEU A 680 -11.49 -31.06 -45.34
N GLU A 681 -11.65 -32.38 -45.45
CA GLU A 681 -12.91 -33.05 -45.79
C GLU A 681 -13.95 -32.90 -44.65
N ASP A 682 -13.58 -33.22 -43.41
CA ASP A 682 -14.46 -33.24 -42.23
C ASP A 682 -13.73 -32.58 -41.01
N PRO A 683 -13.67 -31.23 -40.95
CA PRO A 683 -12.82 -30.52 -39.98
C PRO A 683 -13.21 -30.76 -38.52
N LYS A 684 -12.28 -31.38 -37.78
CA LYS A 684 -12.43 -31.77 -36.36
C LYS A 684 -11.12 -31.55 -35.61
N GLU A 685 -10.25 -32.56 -35.47
CA GLU A 685 -8.91 -32.39 -34.90
C GLU A 685 -7.82 -32.54 -35.98
N LEU A 686 -6.79 -31.69 -35.92
CA LEU A 686 -5.52 -31.83 -36.61
C LEU A 686 -4.41 -31.86 -35.55
N ARG A 687 -3.55 -32.88 -35.58
CA ARG A 687 -2.51 -33.12 -34.58
C ARG A 687 -1.17 -33.31 -35.25
N VAL A 688 -0.19 -32.51 -34.84
CA VAL A 688 1.23 -32.65 -35.18
C VAL A 688 1.99 -32.99 -33.91
N SER A 689 2.85 -33.99 -33.92
CA SER A 689 3.73 -34.28 -32.78
C SER A 689 5.12 -34.70 -33.22
N LEU A 690 6.11 -34.40 -32.39
CA LEU A 690 7.53 -34.65 -32.63
C LEU A 690 8.06 -35.33 -31.37
N LYS A 691 8.41 -36.61 -31.47
CA LYS A 691 8.72 -37.48 -30.30
C LYS A 691 9.91 -38.39 -30.59
N PRO A 692 11.14 -37.84 -30.72
CA PRO A 692 12.34 -38.63 -30.99
C PRO A 692 12.59 -39.67 -29.88
N GLU A 693 13.24 -40.78 -30.22
CA GLU A 693 13.51 -41.86 -29.26
C GLU A 693 14.43 -41.43 -28.09
N ASN A 694 15.25 -40.39 -28.31
CA ASN A 694 16.19 -39.81 -27.35
C ASN A 694 16.24 -38.29 -27.56
N PRO A 695 16.55 -37.48 -26.52
CA PRO A 695 16.71 -36.03 -26.68
C PRO A 695 17.75 -35.66 -27.76
N VAL A 696 17.38 -34.76 -28.67
CA VAL A 696 18.18 -34.37 -29.84
C VAL A 696 18.84 -33.01 -29.60
N PRO A 697 20.18 -32.89 -29.62
CA PRO A 697 20.86 -31.60 -29.45
C PRO A 697 20.42 -30.56 -30.48
N MET A 698 20.17 -29.32 -30.05
CA MET A 698 19.79 -28.22 -30.95
C MET A 698 20.86 -27.97 -32.03
N ALA A 699 22.13 -28.11 -31.70
CA ALA A 699 23.24 -28.11 -32.67
C ALA A 699 23.07 -29.14 -33.82
N GLN A 700 22.51 -30.32 -33.54
CA GLN A 700 22.25 -31.35 -34.56
C GLN A 700 21.05 -30.99 -35.44
N ILE A 701 19.99 -30.41 -34.86
CA ILE A 701 18.81 -29.94 -35.60
C ILE A 701 19.23 -28.81 -36.55
N LEU A 702 19.98 -27.82 -36.06
CA LEU A 702 20.54 -26.72 -36.85
C LEU A 702 21.47 -27.23 -37.96
N GLY A 703 22.33 -28.20 -37.68
CA GLY A 703 23.18 -28.84 -38.71
C GLY A 703 22.35 -29.59 -39.77
N SER A 704 21.24 -30.21 -39.38
CA SER A 704 20.35 -30.96 -40.28
C SER A 704 19.54 -30.07 -41.22
N LEU A 705 19.48 -28.75 -41.00
CA LEU A 705 18.93 -27.79 -41.98
C LEU A 705 19.70 -27.77 -43.31
N ALA A 706 20.95 -28.25 -43.34
CA ALA A 706 21.70 -28.45 -44.58
C ALA A 706 21.28 -29.71 -45.36
N THR A 707 20.52 -30.62 -44.74
CA THR A 707 19.97 -31.84 -45.34
C THR A 707 18.55 -32.10 -44.79
N PRO A 708 17.55 -31.24 -45.09
CA PRO A 708 16.24 -31.25 -44.43
C PRO A 708 15.51 -32.59 -44.43
N GLN A 709 15.76 -33.46 -45.41
CA GLN A 709 15.10 -34.75 -45.59
C GLN A 709 15.22 -35.70 -44.39
N VAL A 710 16.23 -35.51 -43.52
CA VAL A 710 16.43 -36.33 -42.31
C VAL A 710 15.66 -35.82 -41.10
N LEU A 711 15.13 -34.59 -41.13
CA LEU A 711 14.46 -33.97 -39.98
C LEU A 711 13.16 -34.68 -39.55
N PRO A 712 12.27 -35.14 -40.46
CA PRO A 712 11.06 -35.86 -40.05
C PRO A 712 11.38 -37.16 -39.31
N ASP A 713 12.39 -37.90 -39.78
CA ASP A 713 12.82 -39.16 -39.19
C ASP A 713 13.56 -38.92 -37.86
N LEU A 714 14.45 -37.93 -37.82
CA LEU A 714 15.24 -37.57 -36.63
C LEU A 714 14.36 -37.09 -35.46
N LEU A 715 13.31 -36.32 -35.75
CA LEU A 715 12.38 -35.79 -34.76
C LEU A 715 11.16 -36.69 -34.55
N ASN A 716 11.09 -37.83 -35.26
CA ASN A 716 9.97 -38.78 -35.28
C ASN A 716 8.62 -38.05 -35.38
N VAL A 717 8.45 -37.34 -36.50
CA VAL A 717 7.30 -36.47 -36.74
C VAL A 717 6.09 -37.30 -37.15
N ASN A 718 4.96 -37.08 -36.49
CA ASN A 718 3.67 -37.67 -36.81
C ASN A 718 2.61 -36.58 -37.04
N VAL A 719 1.76 -36.74 -38.06
CA VAL A 719 0.71 -35.81 -38.46
C VAL A 719 -0.58 -36.60 -38.73
N GLU A 720 -1.62 -36.32 -37.95
CA GLU A 720 -2.89 -37.08 -37.91
C GLU A 720 -4.08 -36.11 -37.91
N ALA A 721 -5.24 -36.51 -38.47
CA ALA A 721 -6.46 -35.72 -38.43
C ALA A 721 -7.75 -36.52 -38.63
N ASN A 722 -8.80 -36.23 -37.82
CA ASN A 722 -10.25 -36.49 -38.01
C ASN A 722 -11.05 -36.23 -36.72
#